data_AF-A0A935ZDI0-F1
#
_entry.id   AF-A0A935ZDI0-F1
#
_cell.length_a   1.000
_cell.length_b   1.000
_cell.length_c   1.000
_cell.angle_alpha   90.00
_cell.angle_beta   90.00
_cell.angle_gamma   90.00
#
_symmetry.space_group_name_H-M   'P 1'
#
loop_
_entity.id
_entity.type
_entity.pdbx_description
1 polymer ?
#
loop_
_entity_poly.entity_id
_entity_poly.type
_entity_poly.pdbx_seq_one_letter_code
_entity_poly.pdbx_strand_id
1 'polypeptide(L)'
;MDLTRAENLSACASGTSMGVIFGCDAFIIEDQTPLRKSDSIGSWGSFLRPVATGTGLLTGQLARLPDVCVFLGTCETEKEAAAFSRGALREIKDRIHGEILSKASTYEGWLERWWQPWRPRNDFFKAAARLSRYIVCSNPQARPVFAFLSCAFIPTNTLQIFAYDDDYTFGIIQSTLHWVWAKAKGGKVTERIRYTSDVWRTFPWPQQPSLGAAADVAVSARALRQTRRELMAANNYSLRALYQAAEVPGPHPLKDAQARLDAAVAAAYDLPAGQEPLEFLLELNLALAEDEAAGRTIQGPGLPAGLDPNDPRWMSTDCIEPHRSTAKRATTMADMIADAPALLALWDREKNTEDPAAVPAQNYRAFWWKCANGHSFQRAPRMLLRQPACPTCGIASTSLAAAHPHLVALWHPTKNDGLRPDAVSAQHAAEVWWSCEHGHAFRRSPLQMLHDTTCPTCALAERSLARVAPAIAAEWHPMRNGDISPEQVDADHQMVAWWLCSKGHEFQASVRSRARTARRCPTCYGSWSIEHVRGFVKSLLSHVDALNPSEMYALAMQAGALRNKSAQAFVRALTTGRFPVAELQKFADGQPSLVDDFAGDATLTLEIVDARQGPTVPRSADPFALPAAPASQARTRPMSTWRSPRRSTSNSAPTIAKATFRWCRPVTPSPRSIAFSSPTRTLRQ
;
A
#
# COMPACT_ATOMS: atom_id res chain seq x y z
N MET A 1 -20.95 -20.85 -17.10
CA MET A 1 -19.60 -21.40 -17.30
C MET A 1 -18.97 -21.68 -15.94
N ASP A 2 -18.45 -22.89 -15.74
CA ASP A 2 -17.84 -23.32 -14.47
C ASP A 2 -16.31 -23.21 -14.51
N LEU A 3 -15.79 -22.13 -13.92
CA LEU A 3 -14.36 -21.82 -13.86
C LEU A 3 -13.59 -22.62 -12.79
N THR A 4 -14.28 -23.42 -11.98
CA THR A 4 -13.61 -24.34 -11.04
C THR A 4 -12.86 -25.45 -11.78
N ARG A 5 -13.24 -25.71 -13.04
CA ARG A 5 -12.60 -26.66 -13.95
C ARG A 5 -11.22 -26.23 -14.45
N ALA A 6 -10.87 -24.95 -14.37
CA ALA A 6 -9.57 -24.49 -14.88
C ALA A 6 -8.42 -25.13 -14.09
N GLU A 7 -7.45 -25.69 -14.82
CA GLU A 7 -6.33 -26.46 -14.29
C GLU A 7 -5.07 -25.62 -14.15
N ASN A 8 -4.17 -26.04 -13.26
CA ASN A 8 -2.86 -25.43 -13.11
C ASN A 8 -1.95 -25.85 -14.26
N LEU A 9 -1.38 -24.88 -14.96
CA LEU A 9 -0.40 -25.09 -16.01
C LEU A 9 1.01 -25.09 -15.42
N SER A 10 1.78 -26.14 -15.67
CA SER A 10 3.15 -26.30 -15.16
C SER A 10 4.08 -25.20 -15.69
N ALA A 11 3.88 -24.77 -16.94
CA ALA A 11 4.58 -23.64 -17.55
C ALA A 11 4.35 -22.31 -16.80
N CYS A 12 3.29 -22.21 -15.98
CA CYS A 12 2.95 -21.03 -15.16
C CYS A 12 3.27 -21.22 -13.66
N ALA A 13 4.06 -22.23 -13.29
CA ALA A 13 4.29 -22.58 -11.88
C ALA A 13 5.09 -21.53 -11.08
N SER A 14 5.81 -20.64 -11.76
CA SER A 14 6.67 -19.60 -11.16
C SER A 14 6.53 -18.27 -11.89
N GLY A 15 7.29 -17.25 -11.47
CA GLY A 15 7.33 -15.94 -12.13
C GLY A 15 6.53 -14.84 -11.42
N THR A 16 5.73 -15.16 -10.41
CA THR A 16 5.04 -14.15 -9.59
C THR A 16 5.09 -14.47 -8.09
N SER A 17 5.02 -13.43 -7.27
CA SER A 17 4.88 -13.54 -5.82
C SER A 17 4.10 -12.36 -5.25
N MET A 18 3.63 -12.50 -4.02
CA MET A 18 3.27 -11.32 -3.22
C MET A 18 4.55 -10.68 -2.70
N GLY A 19 4.60 -9.35 -2.57
CA GLY A 19 5.77 -8.66 -2.03
C GLY A 19 6.19 -9.09 -0.62
N VAL A 20 7.27 -8.47 -0.16
CA VAL A 20 7.90 -8.73 1.14
C VAL A 20 6.89 -8.49 2.27
N ILE A 21 6.79 -9.44 3.20
CA ILE A 21 6.06 -9.23 4.46
C ILE A 21 7.11 -8.97 5.54
N PHE A 22 7.17 -7.74 6.04
CA PHE A 22 8.11 -7.36 7.10
C PHE A 22 7.77 -8.02 8.44
N GLY A 23 6.48 -8.11 8.80
CA GLY A 23 6.03 -8.69 10.07
C GLY A 23 6.04 -7.70 11.25
N CYS A 24 6.87 -6.67 11.16
CA CYS A 24 6.85 -5.49 12.02
C CYS A 24 7.17 -4.21 11.25
N ASP A 25 6.65 -3.09 11.74
CA ASP A 25 6.84 -1.77 11.12
C ASP A 25 8.24 -1.22 11.40
N ALA A 26 8.93 -1.71 12.44
CA ALA A 26 10.29 -1.31 12.80
C ALA A 26 11.36 -1.57 11.70
N PHE A 27 11.06 -2.38 10.68
CA PHE A 27 11.91 -2.51 9.49
C PHE A 27 11.89 -1.29 8.57
N ILE A 28 10.80 -0.51 8.62
CA ILE A 28 10.55 0.65 7.75
C ILE A 28 10.96 1.92 8.51
N ILE A 29 11.58 2.84 7.80
CA ILE A 29 12.10 4.10 8.30
C ILE A 29 11.38 5.21 7.53
N GLU A 30 10.38 5.80 8.18
CA GLU A 30 9.49 6.83 7.62
C GLU A 30 10.13 8.23 7.59
N ASP A 31 11.05 8.51 8.52
CA ASP A 31 11.81 9.75 8.58
C ASP A 31 13.28 9.49 8.22
N GLN A 32 13.74 10.01 7.07
CA GLN A 32 15.14 9.89 6.65
C GLN A 32 16.08 10.87 7.40
N THR A 33 15.54 11.76 8.24
CA THR A 33 16.28 12.78 9.00
C THR A 33 17.25 12.21 10.05
N PRO A 34 16.94 11.13 10.80
CA PRO A 34 17.86 10.54 11.79
C PRO A 34 19.07 9.86 11.15
N LEU A 35 18.90 9.25 9.97
CA LEU A 35 19.96 8.59 9.20
C LEU A 35 20.92 9.58 8.51
N ARG A 36 20.76 10.89 8.70
CA ARG A 36 21.73 11.90 8.24
C ARG A 36 22.60 12.46 9.37
N LYS A 37 22.28 12.15 10.63
CA LYS A 37 22.90 12.77 11.82
C LYS A 37 24.09 12.01 12.40
N SER A 38 24.39 10.79 11.95
CA SER A 38 25.56 10.06 12.45
C SER A 38 26.72 10.19 11.45
N ASP A 39 27.83 10.75 11.90
CA ASP A 39 29.06 10.96 11.11
C ASP A 39 29.75 9.64 10.67
N SER A 40 29.15 8.48 10.97
CA SER A 40 29.55 7.16 10.45
C SER A 40 28.90 6.80 9.10
N ILE A 41 28.07 7.71 8.55
CA ILE A 41 27.15 7.47 7.43
C ILE A 41 27.79 7.80 6.06
N GLY A 42 29.01 7.32 5.84
CA GLY A 42 29.62 7.29 4.49
C GLY A 42 29.19 6.07 3.66
N SER A 43 28.69 5.01 4.31
CA SER A 43 28.56 3.67 3.70
C SER A 43 27.13 3.16 3.46
N TRP A 44 26.08 3.90 3.85
CA TRP A 44 24.69 3.40 3.87
C TRP A 44 24.00 3.23 2.51
N GLY A 45 24.61 3.74 1.43
CA GLY A 45 23.99 3.78 0.11
C GLY A 45 23.68 2.41 -0.52
N SER A 46 24.30 1.32 -0.06
CA SER A 46 24.05 -0.02 -0.62
C SER A 46 22.98 -0.83 0.10
N PHE A 47 22.61 -0.47 1.34
CA PHE A 47 21.71 -1.27 2.19
C PHE A 47 20.42 -0.57 2.59
N LEU A 48 20.35 0.77 2.49
CA LEU A 48 19.09 1.49 2.53
C LEU A 48 18.39 1.33 1.19
N ARG A 49 17.23 0.68 1.21
CA ARG A 49 16.45 0.40 0.03
C ARG A 49 15.10 1.10 0.12
N PRO A 50 14.67 1.84 -0.92
CA PRO A 50 13.36 2.47 -0.94
C PRO A 50 12.27 1.40 -0.93
N VAL A 51 11.23 1.60 -0.13
CA VAL A 51 10.10 0.71 0.04
C VAL A 51 8.99 1.12 -0.93
N ALA A 52 8.42 0.14 -1.62
CA ALA A 52 7.29 0.36 -2.52
C ALA A 52 6.02 -0.27 -1.95
N THR A 53 4.97 0.55 -1.78
CA THR A 53 3.64 0.11 -1.35
C THR A 53 2.62 0.28 -2.46
N GLY A 54 1.51 -0.47 -2.40
CA GLY A 54 0.39 -0.32 -3.33
C GLY A 54 -0.23 1.07 -3.29
N THR A 55 -0.31 1.68 -2.09
CA THR A 55 -0.73 3.08 -1.96
C THR A 55 0.25 4.00 -2.67
N GLY A 56 1.56 3.86 -2.40
CA GLY A 56 2.59 4.71 -3.01
C GLY A 56 2.61 4.61 -4.54
N LEU A 57 2.42 3.40 -5.09
CA LEU A 57 2.30 3.15 -6.53
C LEU A 57 1.13 3.96 -7.12
N LEU A 58 -0.03 3.92 -6.46
CA LEU A 58 -1.26 4.53 -6.97
C LEU A 58 -1.30 6.04 -6.79
N THR A 59 -0.67 6.58 -5.74
CA THR A 59 -0.66 8.02 -5.42
C THR A 59 0.52 8.77 -6.04
N GLY A 60 1.51 8.07 -6.60
CA GLY A 60 2.71 8.66 -7.16
C GLY A 60 3.78 9.03 -6.12
N GLN A 61 3.64 8.57 -4.86
CA GLN A 61 4.59 8.85 -3.79
C GLN A 61 5.95 8.18 -4.01
N LEU A 62 6.00 7.03 -4.70
CA LEU A 62 7.25 6.28 -4.93
C LEU A 62 8.33 7.12 -5.63
N ALA A 63 7.93 7.99 -6.55
CA ALA A 63 8.84 8.84 -7.33
C ALA A 63 9.25 10.12 -6.60
N ARG A 64 8.59 10.48 -5.48
CA ARG A 64 8.82 11.75 -4.76
C ARG A 64 9.70 11.55 -3.53
N LEU A 65 9.26 10.73 -2.57
CA LEU A 65 9.99 10.44 -1.33
C LEU A 65 9.48 9.10 -0.78
N PRO A 66 10.06 7.96 -1.19
CA PRO A 66 9.67 6.68 -0.62
C PRO A 66 10.24 6.52 0.80
N ASP A 67 9.49 5.84 1.65
CA ASP A 67 10.02 5.26 2.90
C ASP A 67 11.21 4.36 2.56
N VAL A 68 12.10 4.11 3.51
CA VAL A 68 13.27 3.24 3.28
C VAL A 68 13.31 2.12 4.31
N CYS A 69 13.94 1.01 3.97
CA CYS A 69 14.25 -0.05 4.92
C CYS A 69 15.73 -0.40 4.82
N VAL A 70 16.28 -0.95 5.90
CA VAL A 70 17.54 -1.66 5.84
C VAL A 70 17.21 -3.10 5.45
N PHE A 71 17.57 -3.50 4.23
CA PHE A 71 17.17 -4.81 3.69
C PHE A 71 18.32 -5.80 3.70
N LEU A 72 18.30 -6.73 4.66
CA LEU A 72 19.24 -7.85 4.77
C LEU A 72 18.59 -9.20 4.38
N GLY A 73 17.44 -9.17 3.70
CA GLY A 73 16.67 -10.36 3.36
C GLY A 73 17.43 -11.38 2.49
N THR A 74 18.38 -10.90 1.67
CA THR A 74 19.21 -11.74 0.81
C THR A 74 20.34 -12.47 1.53
N CYS A 75 20.67 -12.10 2.78
CA CYS A 75 21.72 -12.75 3.57
C CYS A 75 21.14 -13.98 4.28
N GLU A 76 21.53 -15.18 3.87
CA GLU A 76 20.97 -16.44 4.38
C GLU A 76 21.40 -16.72 5.83
N THR A 77 22.58 -16.23 6.22
CA THR A 77 23.12 -16.37 7.58
C THR A 77 23.38 -15.03 8.26
N GLU A 78 23.37 -15.00 9.60
CA GLU A 78 23.74 -13.80 10.36
C GLU A 78 25.19 -13.39 10.09
N LYS A 79 26.07 -14.38 9.85
CA LYS A 79 27.46 -14.14 9.47
C LYS A 79 27.58 -13.41 8.15
N GLU A 80 26.78 -13.77 7.15
CA GLU A 80 26.69 -13.03 5.88
C GLU A 80 26.16 -11.63 6.09
N ALA A 81 25.11 -11.46 6.90
CA ALA A 81 24.56 -10.16 7.22
C ALA A 81 25.58 -9.24 7.93
N ALA A 82 26.36 -9.79 8.86
CA ALA A 82 27.43 -9.10 9.55
C ALA A 82 28.61 -8.78 8.63
N ALA A 83 28.95 -9.68 7.71
CA ALA A 83 29.98 -9.46 6.69
C ALA A 83 29.54 -8.40 5.67
N PHE A 84 28.25 -8.37 5.34
CA PHE A 84 27.65 -7.39 4.44
C PHE A 84 27.66 -5.99 5.05
N SER A 85 27.23 -5.85 6.31
CA SER A 85 27.42 -4.62 7.10
C SER A 85 27.13 -4.83 8.59
N ARG A 86 28.19 -4.82 9.42
CA ARG A 86 28.05 -4.88 10.89
C ARG A 86 27.24 -3.72 11.46
N GLY A 87 27.35 -2.53 10.86
CA GLY A 87 26.60 -1.34 11.29
C GLY A 87 25.10 -1.46 11.00
N ALA A 88 24.75 -1.92 9.80
CA ALA A 88 23.36 -2.15 9.40
C ALA A 88 22.70 -3.24 10.26
N LEU A 89 23.41 -4.35 10.50
CA LEU A 89 22.91 -5.44 11.33
C LEU A 89 22.65 -4.98 12.78
N ARG A 90 23.55 -4.14 13.35
CA ARG A 90 23.37 -3.56 14.68
C ARG A 90 22.16 -2.64 14.75
N GLU A 91 22.04 -1.70 13.81
CA GLU A 91 20.92 -0.77 13.75
C GLU A 91 19.57 -1.48 13.62
N ILE A 92 19.50 -2.50 12.74
CA ILE A 92 18.31 -3.34 12.65
C ILE A 92 18.04 -3.99 13.99
N LYS A 93 19.04 -4.61 14.64
CA LYS A 93 18.87 -5.27 15.93
C LYS A 93 18.27 -4.34 16.98
N ASP A 94 18.83 -3.15 17.13
CA ASP A 94 18.39 -2.18 18.12
C ASP A 94 16.94 -1.73 17.89
N ARG A 95 16.50 -1.68 16.62
CA ARG A 95 15.12 -1.32 16.24
C ARG A 95 14.12 -2.46 16.38
N ILE A 96 14.43 -3.62 15.82
CA ILE A 96 13.42 -4.67 15.58
C ILE A 96 13.43 -5.77 16.64
N HIS A 97 14.56 -5.99 17.33
CA HIS A 97 14.74 -7.19 18.15
C HIS A 97 13.71 -7.28 19.29
N GLY A 98 13.41 -6.15 19.96
CA GLY A 98 12.36 -6.11 20.98
C GLY A 98 10.97 -6.46 20.44
N GLU A 99 10.62 -5.95 19.26
CA GLU A 99 9.33 -6.22 18.64
C GLU A 99 9.21 -7.66 18.13
N ILE A 100 10.27 -8.22 17.52
CA ILE A 100 10.29 -9.62 17.08
C ILE A 100 10.17 -10.55 18.28
N LEU A 101 10.89 -10.29 19.38
CA LEU A 101 10.77 -11.07 20.62
C LEU A 101 9.33 -11.08 21.14
N SER A 102 8.64 -9.93 21.12
CA SER A 102 7.23 -9.85 21.53
C SER A 102 6.28 -10.68 20.66
N LYS A 103 6.68 -10.97 19.42
CA LYS A 103 5.92 -11.74 18.43
C LYS A 103 6.44 -13.17 18.22
N ALA A 104 7.43 -13.59 19.00
CA ALA A 104 8.10 -14.89 18.84
C ALA A 104 7.15 -16.08 18.94
N SER A 105 6.11 -15.98 19.77
CA SER A 105 5.06 -17.00 19.91
C SER A 105 4.11 -17.08 18.71
N THR A 106 4.02 -16.02 17.89
CA THR A 106 3.13 -15.94 16.73
C THR A 106 3.83 -16.41 15.45
N TYR A 107 5.15 -16.18 15.35
CA TYR A 107 5.93 -16.46 14.15
C TYR A 107 7.11 -17.39 14.47
N GLU A 108 6.81 -18.69 14.55
CA GLU A 108 7.81 -19.74 14.79
C GLU A 108 8.96 -19.68 13.77
N GLY A 109 10.19 -19.84 14.25
CA GLY A 109 11.41 -19.79 13.43
C GLY A 109 11.80 -18.40 12.91
N TRP A 110 11.07 -17.32 13.21
CA TRP A 110 11.47 -15.97 12.80
C TRP A 110 12.66 -15.45 13.60
N LEU A 111 12.75 -15.81 14.89
CA LEU A 111 13.88 -15.44 15.75
C LEU A 111 15.23 -15.95 15.24
N GLU A 112 15.27 -17.11 14.58
CA GLU A 112 16.49 -17.69 14.00
C GLU A 112 17.03 -16.85 12.84
N ARG A 113 16.18 -16.03 12.22
CA ARG A 113 16.49 -15.14 11.09
C ARG A 113 15.99 -13.73 11.34
N TRP A 114 16.15 -13.26 12.57
CA TRP A 114 15.58 -11.99 13.05
C TRP A 114 15.98 -10.78 12.20
N TRP A 115 17.14 -10.81 11.53
CA TRP A 115 17.61 -9.73 10.65
C TRP A 115 16.86 -9.67 9.31
N GLN A 116 16.05 -10.67 8.98
CA GLN A 116 15.24 -10.72 7.77
C GLN A 116 13.77 -10.35 8.05
N PRO A 117 13.07 -9.74 7.07
CA PRO A 117 11.61 -9.71 7.05
C PRO A 117 11.02 -11.10 7.30
N TRP A 118 9.84 -11.19 7.95
CA TRP A 118 9.18 -12.48 8.18
C TRP A 118 9.01 -13.32 6.91
N ARG A 119 8.70 -12.68 5.78
CA ARG A 119 8.74 -13.30 4.45
C ARG A 119 9.55 -12.44 3.49
N PRO A 120 10.85 -12.73 3.30
CA PRO A 120 11.77 -11.88 2.53
C PRO A 120 11.68 -12.10 1.01
N ARG A 121 11.04 -13.18 0.55
CA ARG A 121 10.87 -13.53 -0.88
C ARG A 121 12.19 -13.77 -1.63
N ASN A 122 13.13 -14.46 -0.99
CA ASN A 122 14.46 -14.70 -1.57
C ASN A 122 14.41 -15.39 -2.94
N ASP A 123 13.50 -16.34 -3.16
CA ASP A 123 13.36 -17.02 -4.45
C ASP A 123 12.98 -16.05 -5.58
N PHE A 124 12.11 -15.08 -5.30
CA PHE A 124 11.75 -14.04 -6.26
C PHE A 124 12.95 -13.15 -6.58
N PHE A 125 13.66 -12.65 -5.56
CA PHE A 125 14.82 -11.79 -5.79
C PHE A 125 15.99 -12.52 -6.44
N LYS A 126 16.14 -13.82 -6.21
CA LYS A 126 17.07 -14.69 -6.94
C LYS A 126 16.69 -14.77 -8.43
N ALA A 127 15.40 -14.99 -8.73
CA ALA A 127 14.92 -15.02 -10.12
C ALA A 127 15.05 -13.64 -10.82
N ALA A 128 14.79 -12.55 -10.09
CA ALA A 128 14.87 -11.18 -10.60
C ALA A 128 16.29 -10.58 -10.58
N ALA A 129 17.32 -11.33 -10.15
CA ALA A 129 18.67 -10.80 -9.92
C ALA A 129 19.34 -10.23 -11.19
N ARG A 130 18.95 -10.72 -12.37
CA ARG A 130 19.46 -10.25 -13.66
C ARG A 130 18.64 -9.10 -14.26
N LEU A 131 17.50 -8.79 -13.66
CA LEU A 131 16.58 -7.77 -14.17
C LEU A 131 16.95 -6.39 -13.60
N SER A 132 16.74 -5.35 -14.40
CA SER A 132 16.87 -3.95 -13.94
C SER A 132 15.57 -3.39 -13.37
N ARG A 133 14.44 -4.00 -13.74
CA ARG A 133 13.07 -3.66 -13.34
C ARG A 133 12.22 -4.93 -13.33
N TYR A 134 11.06 -4.89 -12.69
CA TYR A 134 10.08 -5.95 -12.76
C TYR A 134 8.66 -5.37 -12.76
N ILE A 135 7.65 -6.16 -13.14
CA ILE A 135 6.27 -5.68 -13.18
C ILE A 135 5.64 -5.80 -11.80
N VAL A 136 4.82 -4.81 -11.43
CA VAL A 136 4.05 -4.80 -10.18
C VAL A 136 2.60 -4.35 -10.41
N CYS A 137 1.71 -4.76 -9.53
CA CYS A 137 0.39 -4.16 -9.36
C CYS A 137 0.00 -4.10 -7.88
N SER A 138 -0.94 -3.21 -7.53
CA SER A 138 -1.51 -3.16 -6.17
C SER A 138 -2.15 -4.52 -5.82
N ASN A 139 -2.18 -4.92 -4.56
CA ASN A 139 -2.94 -6.09 -4.12
C ASN A 139 -3.56 -5.80 -2.74
N PRO A 140 -4.90 -5.57 -2.65
CA PRO A 140 -5.91 -5.77 -3.69
C PRO A 140 -5.99 -4.66 -4.75
N GLN A 141 -6.60 -4.98 -5.89
CA GLN A 141 -6.81 -4.16 -7.09
C GLN A 141 -8.27 -3.78 -7.26
N ALA A 142 -8.53 -2.52 -7.60
CA ALA A 142 -9.83 -2.11 -8.12
C ALA A 142 -9.90 -2.19 -9.66
N ARG A 143 -8.73 -2.17 -10.33
CA ARG A 143 -8.56 -1.99 -11.78
C ARG A 143 -7.29 -2.74 -12.24
N PRO A 144 -7.17 -3.18 -13.50
CA PRO A 144 -5.99 -3.88 -14.01
C PRO A 144 -4.86 -2.87 -14.26
N VAL A 145 -4.19 -2.46 -13.19
CA VAL A 145 -3.16 -1.41 -13.25
C VAL A 145 -1.81 -2.00 -12.91
N PHE A 146 -1.07 -2.35 -13.96
CA PHE A 146 0.31 -2.83 -13.87
C PHE A 146 1.30 -1.70 -14.18
N ALA A 147 2.48 -1.76 -13.58
CA ALA A 147 3.58 -0.81 -13.81
C ALA A 147 4.93 -1.51 -13.72
N PHE A 148 5.93 -1.00 -14.44
CA PHE A 148 7.32 -1.38 -14.19
C PHE A 148 7.86 -0.65 -12.96
N LEU A 149 8.49 -1.38 -12.06
CA LEU A 149 9.16 -0.88 -10.86
C LEU A 149 10.65 -1.20 -10.93
N SER A 150 11.49 -0.21 -10.65
CA SER A 150 12.95 -0.39 -10.58
C SER A 150 13.34 -1.45 -9.55
N CYS A 151 14.32 -2.29 -9.88
CA CYS A 151 14.88 -3.28 -8.96
C CYS A 151 15.57 -2.64 -7.75
N ALA A 152 15.68 -1.31 -7.67
CA ALA A 152 16.12 -0.59 -6.47
C ALA A 152 15.08 -0.65 -5.33
N PHE A 153 13.79 -0.80 -5.63
CA PHE A 153 12.76 -0.86 -4.60
C PHE A 153 12.66 -2.23 -3.90
N ILE A 154 12.19 -2.21 -2.65
CA ILE A 154 11.67 -3.37 -1.93
C ILE A 154 10.15 -3.26 -1.87
N PRO A 155 9.42 -4.08 -2.65
CA PRO A 155 7.96 -4.04 -2.71
C PRO A 155 7.36 -4.77 -1.52
N THR A 156 6.39 -4.15 -0.85
CA THR A 156 5.68 -4.78 0.27
C THR A 156 4.59 -5.72 -0.21
N ASN A 157 4.03 -6.51 0.71
CA ASN A 157 2.92 -7.42 0.47
C ASN A 157 1.61 -6.74 0.03
N THR A 158 1.58 -5.41 -0.02
CA THR A 158 0.50 -4.63 -0.66
C THR A 158 0.65 -4.57 -2.19
N LEU A 159 1.71 -5.18 -2.73
CA LEU A 159 1.96 -5.33 -4.16
C LEU A 159 2.02 -6.83 -4.52
N GLN A 160 1.49 -7.16 -5.69
CA GLN A 160 1.87 -8.38 -6.41
C GLN A 160 3.04 -8.03 -7.33
N ILE A 161 4.03 -8.92 -7.40
CA ILE A 161 5.28 -8.73 -8.14
C ILE A 161 5.47 -9.85 -9.17
N PHE A 162 6.00 -9.52 -10.34
CA PHE A 162 6.17 -10.44 -11.48
C PHE A 162 7.58 -10.28 -12.05
N ALA A 163 8.36 -11.36 -12.10
CA ALA A 163 9.77 -11.36 -12.47
C ALA A 163 9.98 -11.31 -13.99
N TYR A 164 9.42 -10.28 -14.64
CA TYR A 164 9.50 -10.03 -16.07
C TYR A 164 9.76 -8.54 -16.31
N ASP A 165 10.57 -8.21 -17.31
CA ASP A 165 10.95 -6.85 -17.67
C ASP A 165 10.64 -6.48 -19.13
N ASP A 166 10.01 -7.38 -19.88
CA ASP A 166 9.66 -7.21 -21.29
C ASP A 166 8.26 -6.60 -21.49
N ASP A 167 8.11 -5.87 -22.60
CA ASP A 167 6.90 -5.14 -22.96
C ASP A 167 5.76 -6.06 -23.42
N TYR A 168 6.06 -7.26 -23.92
CA TYR A 168 5.07 -8.23 -24.38
C TYR A 168 4.31 -8.82 -23.19
N THR A 169 5.02 -9.35 -22.19
CA THR A 169 4.45 -9.88 -20.95
C THR A 169 3.63 -8.81 -20.23
N PHE A 170 4.15 -7.57 -20.15
CA PHE A 170 3.40 -6.44 -19.63
C PHE A 170 2.07 -6.26 -20.39
N GLY A 171 2.11 -6.28 -21.72
CA GLY A 171 0.93 -6.12 -22.57
C GLY A 171 -0.13 -7.19 -22.33
N ILE A 172 0.28 -8.46 -22.28
CA ILE A 172 -0.63 -9.59 -22.02
C ILE A 172 -1.36 -9.41 -20.68
N ILE A 173 -0.65 -9.12 -19.59
CA ILE A 173 -1.28 -9.02 -18.27
C ILE A 173 -2.05 -7.71 -18.06
N GLN A 174 -1.70 -6.65 -18.79
CA GLN A 174 -2.44 -5.40 -18.80
C GLN A 174 -3.74 -5.48 -19.62
N SER A 175 -3.92 -6.52 -20.42
CA SER A 175 -5.09 -6.69 -21.29
C SER A 175 -6.40 -6.92 -20.54
N THR A 176 -7.51 -6.63 -21.22
CA THR A 176 -8.85 -6.97 -20.75
C THR A 176 -9.02 -8.48 -20.59
N LEU A 177 -8.39 -9.32 -21.42
CA LEU A 177 -8.43 -10.80 -21.30
C LEU A 177 -7.87 -11.26 -19.95
N HIS A 178 -6.69 -10.76 -19.58
CA HIS A 178 -6.12 -11.09 -18.28
C HIS A 178 -6.96 -10.53 -17.12
N TRP A 179 -7.51 -9.33 -17.28
CA TRP A 179 -8.35 -8.73 -16.25
C TRP A 179 -9.65 -9.49 -16.00
N VAL A 180 -10.34 -9.97 -17.05
CA VAL A 180 -11.55 -10.77 -16.86
C VAL A 180 -11.20 -12.07 -16.14
N TRP A 181 -10.09 -12.72 -16.50
CA TRP A 181 -9.62 -13.93 -15.81
C TRP A 181 -9.30 -13.66 -14.33
N ALA A 182 -8.58 -12.56 -14.05
CA ALA A 182 -8.24 -12.16 -12.69
C ALA A 182 -9.47 -11.86 -11.83
N LYS A 183 -10.52 -11.24 -12.39
CA LYS A 183 -11.81 -11.04 -11.69
C LYS A 183 -12.51 -12.37 -11.36
N ALA A 184 -12.33 -13.36 -12.23
CA ALA A 184 -13.02 -14.64 -12.13
C ALA A 184 -12.31 -15.62 -11.18
N LYS A 185 -10.97 -15.69 -11.24
CA LYS A 185 -10.13 -16.62 -10.45
C LYS A 185 -9.49 -15.99 -9.21
N GLY A 186 -9.44 -14.66 -9.13
CA GLY A 186 -8.87 -13.94 -8.01
C GLY A 186 -9.74 -14.02 -6.75
N GLY A 187 -9.12 -13.75 -5.60
CA GLY A 187 -9.85 -13.56 -4.35
C GLY A 187 -10.60 -12.23 -4.33
N LYS A 188 -11.47 -12.03 -3.34
CA LYS A 188 -12.11 -10.73 -3.09
C LYS A 188 -11.83 -10.27 -1.67
N VAL A 189 -11.45 -9.00 -1.52
CA VAL A 189 -11.38 -8.31 -0.24
C VAL A 189 -12.35 -7.16 -0.34
N THR A 190 -13.49 -7.26 0.35
CA THR A 190 -14.67 -6.40 0.12
C THR A 190 -15.09 -6.44 -1.36
N GLU A 191 -15.01 -5.32 -2.07
CA GLU A 191 -15.32 -5.19 -3.50
C GLU A 191 -14.09 -5.30 -4.41
N ARG A 192 -12.87 -5.29 -3.84
CA ARG A 192 -11.62 -5.26 -4.60
C ARG A 192 -11.11 -6.67 -4.89
N ILE A 193 -10.55 -6.85 -6.09
CA ILE A 193 -9.97 -8.11 -6.54
C ILE A 193 -8.61 -8.29 -5.89
N ARG A 194 -8.43 -9.38 -5.17
CA ARG A 194 -7.13 -9.81 -4.65
C ARG A 194 -6.48 -10.74 -5.66
N TYR A 195 -5.32 -10.35 -6.17
CA TYR A 195 -4.55 -11.21 -7.05
C TYR A 195 -4.01 -12.41 -6.26
N THR A 196 -4.34 -13.63 -6.67
CA THR A 196 -3.91 -14.89 -6.04
C THR A 196 -2.96 -15.64 -6.96
N SER A 197 -2.25 -16.63 -6.42
CA SER A 197 -1.44 -17.55 -7.22
C SER A 197 -2.24 -18.24 -8.32
N ASP A 198 -3.51 -18.53 -8.04
CA ASP A 198 -4.37 -19.29 -8.94
C ASP A 198 -4.67 -18.52 -10.22
N VAL A 199 -4.77 -17.19 -10.15
CA VAL A 199 -4.89 -16.35 -11.36
C VAL A 199 -3.73 -16.62 -12.31
N TRP A 200 -2.50 -16.60 -11.80
CA TRP A 200 -1.30 -16.79 -12.63
C TRP A 200 -1.12 -18.24 -13.09
N ARG A 201 -1.28 -19.21 -12.17
CA ARG A 201 -1.05 -20.63 -12.45
C ARG A 201 -2.04 -21.22 -13.45
N THR A 202 -3.24 -20.64 -13.56
CA THR A 202 -4.30 -21.12 -14.45
C THR A 202 -4.48 -20.26 -15.70
N PHE A 203 -3.84 -19.09 -15.80
CA PHE A 203 -4.02 -18.22 -16.95
C PHE A 203 -3.35 -18.81 -18.20
N PRO A 204 -4.09 -19.10 -19.29
CA PRO A 204 -3.52 -19.64 -20.51
C PRO A 204 -2.89 -18.52 -21.34
N TRP A 205 -1.60 -18.66 -21.65
CA TRP A 205 -0.85 -17.70 -22.45
C TRP A 205 -1.06 -17.94 -23.95
N PRO A 206 -0.82 -16.95 -24.83
CA PRO A 206 -0.84 -17.15 -26.28
C PRO A 206 0.17 -18.22 -26.68
N GLN A 207 -0.25 -19.22 -27.46
CA GLN A 207 0.58 -20.39 -27.75
C GLN A 207 1.46 -20.24 -28.99
N GLN A 208 0.96 -19.62 -30.04
CA GLN A 208 1.68 -19.47 -31.32
C GLN A 208 1.51 -18.06 -31.90
N PRO A 209 1.76 -16.97 -31.13
CA PRO A 209 1.64 -15.63 -31.68
C PRO A 209 2.67 -15.44 -32.81
N SER A 210 2.22 -14.88 -33.93
CA SER A 210 3.15 -14.45 -34.99
C SER A 210 4.11 -13.39 -34.47
N LEU A 211 5.30 -13.27 -35.08
CA LEU A 211 6.27 -12.23 -34.73
C LEU A 211 5.67 -10.82 -34.79
N GLY A 212 4.81 -10.57 -35.79
CA GLY A 212 4.09 -9.30 -35.94
C GLY A 212 3.12 -9.06 -34.78
N ALA A 213 2.27 -10.05 -34.46
CA ALA A 213 1.32 -9.92 -33.35
C ALA A 213 2.02 -9.71 -32.00
N ALA A 214 3.10 -10.44 -31.72
CA ALA A 214 3.89 -10.23 -30.51
C ALA A 214 4.50 -8.82 -30.46
N ALA A 215 5.03 -8.32 -31.59
CA ALA A 215 5.59 -6.97 -31.70
C ALA A 215 4.51 -5.89 -31.48
N ASP A 216 3.32 -6.09 -32.03
CA ASP A 216 2.20 -5.15 -31.88
C ASP A 216 1.71 -5.08 -30.43
N VAL A 217 1.72 -6.20 -29.69
CA VAL A 217 1.45 -6.21 -28.24
C VAL A 217 2.48 -5.36 -27.49
N ALA A 218 3.78 -5.58 -27.75
CA ALA A 218 4.86 -4.83 -27.10
C ALA A 218 4.79 -3.32 -27.43
N VAL A 219 4.54 -2.95 -28.68
CA VAL A 219 4.37 -1.57 -29.13
C VAL A 219 3.15 -0.92 -28.47
N SER A 220 2.01 -1.61 -28.45
CA SER A 220 0.78 -1.10 -27.83
C SER A 220 0.91 -0.93 -26.32
N ALA A 221 1.62 -1.85 -25.66
CA ALA A 221 1.95 -1.75 -24.24
C ALA A 221 2.80 -0.52 -23.92
N ARG A 222 3.83 -0.24 -24.74
CA ARG A 222 4.63 0.99 -24.63
C ARG A 222 3.79 2.24 -24.85
N ALA A 223 2.95 2.25 -25.90
CA ALA A 223 2.09 3.38 -26.21
C ALA A 223 1.08 3.68 -25.10
N LEU A 224 0.50 2.64 -24.47
CA LEU A 224 -0.35 2.79 -23.29
C LEU A 224 0.39 3.48 -22.14
N ARG A 225 1.59 3.02 -21.79
CA ARG A 225 2.38 3.61 -20.71
C ARG A 225 2.86 5.03 -21.02
N GLN A 226 3.19 5.32 -22.27
CA GLN A 226 3.49 6.68 -22.73
C GLN A 226 2.27 7.59 -22.56
N THR A 227 1.09 7.16 -23.01
CA THR A 227 -0.18 7.88 -22.83
C THR A 227 -0.45 8.15 -21.35
N ARG A 228 -0.22 7.17 -20.47
CA ARG A 228 -0.34 7.38 -19.01
C ARG A 228 0.57 8.50 -18.53
N ARG A 229 1.87 8.47 -18.89
CA ARG A 229 2.84 9.50 -18.47
C ARG A 229 2.44 10.88 -18.93
N GLU A 230 2.05 11.03 -20.19
CA GLU A 230 1.65 12.31 -20.78
C GLU A 230 0.42 12.88 -20.09
N LEU A 231 -0.63 12.07 -19.92
CA LEU A 231 -1.85 12.50 -19.23
C LEU A 231 -1.59 12.81 -17.75
N MET A 232 -0.78 12.01 -17.06
CA MET A 232 -0.40 12.27 -15.67
C MET A 232 0.38 13.58 -15.52
N ALA A 233 1.34 13.82 -16.41
CA ALA A 233 2.13 15.06 -16.40
C ALA A 233 1.27 16.29 -16.73
N ALA A 234 0.46 16.21 -17.80
CA ALA A 234 -0.37 17.32 -18.25
C ALA A 234 -1.44 17.75 -17.23
N ASN A 235 -1.95 16.81 -16.43
CA ASN A 235 -3.05 17.05 -15.50
C ASN A 235 -2.63 16.96 -14.02
N ASN A 236 -1.33 16.78 -13.74
CA ASN A 236 -0.81 16.49 -12.39
C ASN A 236 -1.56 15.33 -11.70
N TYR A 237 -1.92 14.30 -12.48
CA TYR A 237 -2.63 13.15 -11.96
C TYR A 237 -1.69 12.12 -11.33
N SER A 238 -2.13 11.56 -10.21
CA SER A 238 -1.65 10.26 -9.77
C SER A 238 -2.18 9.15 -10.68
N LEU A 239 -1.58 7.96 -10.64
CA LEU A 239 -2.08 6.82 -11.41
C LEU A 239 -3.53 6.48 -11.03
N ARG A 240 -3.90 6.61 -9.75
CA ARG A 240 -5.28 6.48 -9.29
C ARG A 240 -6.20 7.51 -9.94
N ALA A 241 -5.81 8.79 -9.91
CA ALA A 241 -6.62 9.87 -10.47
C ALA A 241 -6.81 9.73 -11.98
N LEU A 242 -5.76 9.34 -12.70
CA LEU A 242 -5.83 9.08 -14.14
C LEU A 242 -6.90 8.01 -14.47
N TYR A 243 -6.87 6.90 -13.74
CA TYR A 243 -7.82 5.81 -13.99
C TYR A 243 -9.24 6.14 -13.55
N GLN A 244 -9.42 6.94 -12.50
CA GLN A 244 -10.74 7.46 -12.12
C GLN A 244 -11.29 8.42 -13.18
N ALA A 245 -10.45 9.29 -13.74
CA ALA A 245 -10.84 10.16 -14.86
C ALA A 245 -11.27 9.34 -16.09
N ALA A 246 -10.55 8.25 -16.37
CA ALA A 246 -10.91 7.33 -17.45
C ALA A 246 -12.17 6.50 -17.18
N GLU A 247 -12.78 6.51 -15.98
CA GLU A 247 -14.06 5.82 -15.75
C GLU A 247 -15.26 6.68 -16.14
N VAL A 248 -15.08 7.99 -16.28
CA VAL A 248 -16.13 8.89 -16.73
C VAL A 248 -16.60 8.45 -18.13
N PRO A 249 -17.91 8.29 -18.37
CA PRO A 249 -18.42 7.97 -19.70
C PRO A 249 -17.96 8.98 -20.75
N GLY A 250 -17.61 8.49 -21.94
CA GLY A 250 -17.10 9.32 -23.04
C GLY A 250 -15.70 8.91 -23.53
N PRO A 251 -15.22 9.57 -24.61
CA PRO A 251 -13.90 9.33 -25.18
C PRO A 251 -12.81 9.73 -24.19
N HIS A 252 -11.76 8.92 -24.11
CA HIS A 252 -10.63 9.21 -23.25
C HIS A 252 -9.37 8.56 -23.84
N PRO A 253 -8.25 9.29 -24.04
CA PRO A 253 -7.09 8.74 -24.75
C PRO A 253 -6.51 7.46 -24.12
N LEU A 254 -6.62 7.32 -22.80
CA LEU A 254 -6.25 6.08 -22.10
C LEU A 254 -7.13 4.88 -22.50
N LYS A 255 -8.45 5.08 -22.71
CA LYS A 255 -9.36 4.02 -23.19
C LYS A 255 -8.98 3.61 -24.60
N ASP A 256 -8.68 4.57 -25.48
CA ASP A 256 -8.26 4.30 -26.85
C ASP A 256 -6.94 3.52 -26.89
N ALA A 257 -5.99 3.89 -26.02
CA ALA A 257 -4.73 3.17 -25.87
C ALA A 257 -4.93 1.75 -25.31
N GLN A 258 -5.86 1.56 -24.35
CA GLN A 258 -6.21 0.23 -23.84
C GLN A 258 -6.89 -0.61 -24.93
N ALA A 259 -7.82 -0.03 -25.70
CA ALA A 259 -8.50 -0.73 -26.79
C ALA A 259 -7.52 -1.21 -27.88
N ARG A 260 -6.51 -0.39 -28.22
CA ARG A 260 -5.42 -0.80 -29.13
C ARG A 260 -4.61 -1.97 -28.59
N LEU A 261 -4.25 -1.93 -27.30
CA LEU A 261 -3.57 -3.05 -26.65
C LEU A 261 -4.44 -4.32 -26.65
N ASP A 262 -5.71 -4.21 -26.31
CA ASP A 262 -6.64 -5.34 -26.28
C ASP A 262 -6.81 -5.96 -27.67
N ALA A 263 -6.86 -5.15 -28.74
CA ALA A 263 -6.89 -5.64 -30.12
C ALA A 263 -5.60 -6.39 -30.50
N ALA A 264 -4.43 -5.86 -30.14
CA ALA A 264 -3.15 -6.54 -30.39
C ALA A 264 -3.05 -7.87 -29.61
N VAL A 265 -3.52 -7.90 -28.37
CA VAL A 265 -3.52 -9.13 -27.55
C VAL A 265 -4.52 -10.14 -28.11
N ALA A 266 -5.73 -9.73 -28.51
CA ALA A 266 -6.68 -10.62 -29.18
C ALA A 266 -6.10 -11.24 -30.45
N ALA A 267 -5.36 -10.47 -31.26
CA ALA A 267 -4.65 -10.99 -32.42
C ALA A 267 -3.53 -11.98 -32.05
N ALA A 268 -2.80 -11.74 -30.94
CA ALA A 268 -1.78 -12.69 -30.47
C ALA A 268 -2.38 -14.05 -30.02
N TYR A 269 -3.63 -14.05 -29.56
CA TYR A 269 -4.38 -15.25 -29.22
C TYR A 269 -5.08 -15.92 -30.42
N ASP A 270 -5.06 -15.30 -31.60
CA ASP A 270 -5.96 -15.63 -32.72
C ASP A 270 -7.44 -15.74 -32.28
N LEU A 271 -7.85 -14.83 -31.38
CA LEU A 271 -9.17 -14.85 -30.75
C LEU A 271 -10.29 -14.69 -31.81
N PRO A 272 -11.21 -15.67 -31.94
CA PRO A 272 -12.34 -15.57 -32.87
C PRO A 272 -13.25 -14.37 -32.57
N ALA A 273 -13.66 -13.68 -33.63
CA ALA A 273 -14.53 -12.52 -33.51
C ALA A 273 -15.87 -12.87 -32.82
N GLY A 274 -16.20 -12.15 -31.76
CA GLY A 274 -17.46 -12.31 -31.02
C GLY A 274 -17.47 -13.46 -29.99
N GLN A 275 -16.40 -14.25 -29.87
CA GLN A 275 -16.30 -15.26 -28.82
C GLN A 275 -16.19 -14.58 -27.45
N GLU A 276 -16.88 -15.15 -26.45
CA GLU A 276 -16.83 -14.63 -25.09
C GLU A 276 -15.43 -14.87 -24.48
N PRO A 277 -14.76 -13.82 -23.96
CA PRO A 277 -13.39 -13.91 -23.46
C PRO A 277 -13.12 -14.99 -22.42
N LEU A 278 -13.98 -15.15 -21.41
CA LEU A 278 -13.74 -16.10 -20.34
C LEU A 278 -13.97 -17.55 -20.80
N GLU A 279 -14.93 -17.79 -21.68
CA GLU A 279 -15.18 -19.07 -22.33
C GLU A 279 -13.98 -19.51 -23.16
N PHE A 280 -13.50 -18.62 -24.04
CA PHE A 280 -12.28 -18.87 -24.81
C PHE A 280 -11.08 -19.23 -23.93
N LEU A 281 -10.83 -18.45 -22.87
CA LEU A 281 -9.71 -18.71 -21.96
C LEU A 281 -9.89 -20.03 -21.19
N LEU A 282 -11.11 -20.38 -20.78
CA LEU A 282 -11.33 -21.67 -20.11
C LEU A 282 -11.08 -22.85 -21.06
N GLU A 283 -11.59 -22.78 -22.29
CA GLU A 283 -11.35 -23.80 -23.31
C GLU A 283 -9.85 -23.96 -23.61
N LEU A 284 -9.14 -22.84 -23.79
CA LEU A 284 -7.70 -22.86 -24.01
C LEU A 284 -6.95 -23.45 -22.81
N ASN A 285 -7.30 -23.06 -21.58
CA ASN A 285 -6.67 -23.62 -20.38
C ASN A 285 -6.82 -25.16 -20.32
N LEU A 286 -8.02 -25.69 -20.56
CA LEU A 286 -8.27 -27.13 -20.55
C LEU A 286 -7.50 -27.86 -21.64
N ALA A 287 -7.48 -27.33 -22.86
CA ALA A 287 -6.69 -27.89 -23.95
C ALA A 287 -5.19 -27.92 -23.63
N LEU A 288 -4.66 -26.88 -22.99
CA LEU A 288 -3.25 -26.81 -22.60
C LEU A 288 -2.91 -27.77 -21.44
N ALA A 289 -3.83 -27.98 -20.51
CA ALA A 289 -3.67 -28.97 -19.46
C ALA A 289 -3.61 -30.39 -20.04
N GLU A 290 -4.46 -30.70 -21.03
CA GLU A 290 -4.41 -31.95 -21.79
C GLU A 290 -3.10 -32.10 -22.57
N ASP A 291 -2.60 -31.02 -23.17
CA ASP A 291 -1.31 -30.99 -23.85
C ASP A 291 -0.15 -31.29 -22.90
N GLU A 292 -0.08 -30.64 -21.73
CA GLU A 292 0.94 -30.92 -20.71
C GLU A 292 0.83 -32.35 -20.17
N ALA A 293 -0.39 -32.83 -19.90
CA ALA A 293 -0.63 -34.20 -19.44
C ALA A 293 -0.18 -35.25 -20.48
N ALA A 294 -0.26 -34.91 -21.77
CA ALA A 294 0.24 -35.74 -22.87
C ALA A 294 1.75 -35.52 -23.15
N GLY A 295 2.45 -34.71 -22.35
CA GLY A 295 3.88 -34.44 -22.48
C GLY A 295 4.24 -33.48 -23.61
N ARG A 296 3.27 -32.75 -24.18
CA ARG A 296 3.52 -31.69 -25.16
C ARG A 296 4.01 -30.43 -24.44
N THR A 297 4.91 -29.70 -25.08
CA THR A 297 5.40 -28.41 -24.57
C THR A 297 4.40 -27.31 -24.90
N ILE A 298 4.00 -26.54 -23.90
CA ILE A 298 3.14 -25.36 -24.06
C ILE A 298 3.95 -24.08 -23.82
N GLN A 299 3.49 -22.96 -24.38
CA GLN A 299 4.03 -21.64 -24.12
C GLN A 299 3.52 -21.12 -22.77
N GLY A 300 4.46 -20.75 -21.89
CA GLY A 300 4.19 -20.11 -20.61
C GLY A 300 4.35 -18.58 -20.65
N PRO A 301 4.36 -17.94 -19.47
CA PRO A 301 4.61 -16.50 -19.34
C PRO A 301 5.99 -16.09 -19.84
N GLY A 302 6.08 -14.91 -20.43
CA GLY A 302 7.31 -14.39 -21.03
C GLY A 302 7.20 -14.25 -22.55
N LEU A 303 8.31 -13.86 -23.18
CA LEU A 303 8.41 -13.83 -24.63
C LEU A 303 8.18 -15.23 -25.24
N PRO A 304 7.51 -15.32 -26.41
CA PRO A 304 7.36 -16.56 -27.15
C PRO A 304 8.70 -17.27 -27.40
N ALA A 305 8.70 -18.59 -27.30
CA ALA A 305 9.89 -19.40 -27.53
C ALA A 305 10.47 -19.15 -28.94
N GLY A 306 11.79 -19.00 -29.01
CA GLY A 306 12.51 -18.76 -30.27
C GLY A 306 12.75 -17.29 -30.62
N LEU A 307 12.20 -16.34 -29.85
CA LEU A 307 12.55 -14.92 -29.97
C LEU A 307 13.81 -14.58 -29.16
N ASP A 308 14.64 -13.66 -29.67
CA ASP A 308 15.81 -13.17 -28.94
C ASP A 308 15.36 -12.19 -27.84
N PRO A 309 15.55 -12.52 -26.54
CA PRO A 309 15.17 -11.64 -25.45
C PRO A 309 15.98 -10.34 -25.39
N ASN A 310 17.13 -10.26 -26.06
CA ASN A 310 17.96 -9.05 -26.11
C ASN A 310 17.55 -8.09 -27.23
N ASP A 311 16.60 -8.49 -28.08
CA ASP A 311 16.12 -7.63 -29.15
C ASP A 311 15.40 -6.40 -28.55
N PRO A 312 15.84 -5.17 -28.88
CA PRO A 312 15.28 -3.95 -28.32
C PRO A 312 13.79 -3.76 -28.65
N ARG A 313 13.24 -4.49 -29.63
CA ARG A 313 11.80 -4.48 -29.93
C ARG A 313 10.96 -4.95 -28.76
N TRP A 314 11.49 -5.76 -27.85
CA TRP A 314 10.76 -6.29 -26.70
C TRP A 314 10.94 -5.49 -25.42
N MET A 315 11.92 -4.59 -25.38
CA MET A 315 12.37 -4.00 -24.12
C MET A 315 12.48 -2.48 -24.18
N SER A 316 11.61 -1.83 -23.41
CA SER A 316 11.72 -0.41 -23.06
C SER A 316 12.60 -0.21 -21.82
N THR A 317 12.90 1.05 -21.48
CA THR A 317 13.62 1.39 -20.24
C THR A 317 12.74 2.11 -19.21
N ASP A 318 11.47 2.38 -19.54
CA ASP A 318 10.58 3.14 -18.65
C ASP A 318 10.18 2.33 -17.41
N CYS A 319 10.45 2.87 -16.22
CA CYS A 319 9.97 2.30 -14.97
C CYS A 319 9.83 3.40 -13.90
N ILE A 320 9.17 3.04 -12.80
CA ILE A 320 9.15 3.88 -11.61
C ILE A 320 10.49 3.71 -10.92
N GLU A 321 11.27 4.79 -10.90
CA GLU A 321 12.56 4.90 -10.23
C GLU A 321 12.41 5.59 -8.86
N PRO A 322 13.25 5.24 -7.87
CA PRO A 322 13.25 5.96 -6.62
C PRO A 322 13.76 7.39 -6.82
N HIS A 323 13.27 8.30 -5.99
CA HIS A 323 13.72 9.67 -5.99
C HIS A 323 15.23 9.74 -5.75
N ARG A 324 15.99 10.06 -6.79
CA ARG A 324 17.43 10.31 -6.66
C ARG A 324 17.59 11.73 -6.15
N SER A 325 18.04 11.91 -4.90
CA SER A 325 18.54 13.22 -4.50
C SER A 325 19.63 13.59 -5.49
N THR A 326 19.50 14.72 -6.18
CA THR A 326 20.41 15.20 -7.22
C THR A 326 21.85 15.27 -6.69
N ALA A 327 22.59 14.18 -6.84
CA ALA A 327 23.99 14.08 -6.48
C ALA A 327 24.69 13.14 -7.45
N LYS A 328 24.97 13.66 -8.66
CA LYS A 328 26.20 13.42 -9.44
C LYS A 328 26.04 14.08 -10.81
N ARG A 329 26.46 15.34 -10.92
CA ARG A 329 27.02 15.85 -12.17
C ARG A 329 28.45 15.32 -12.25
N ALA A 330 28.72 14.49 -13.24
CA ALA A 330 30.08 14.17 -13.64
C ALA A 330 30.74 15.48 -14.10
N THR A 331 31.71 15.97 -13.33
CA THR A 331 32.62 17.03 -13.77
C THR A 331 34.00 16.41 -13.74
N THR A 332 34.66 16.39 -14.88
CA THR A 332 36.08 16.07 -15.06
C THR A 332 36.87 16.78 -13.96
N MET A 333 37.46 16.03 -13.01
CA MET A 333 38.17 16.63 -11.89
C MET A 333 39.61 16.91 -12.31
N ALA A 334 40.12 18.10 -11.98
CA ALA A 334 41.54 18.45 -12.10
C ALA A 334 42.38 17.54 -11.20
N ASP A 335 43.52 17.05 -11.71
CA ASP A 335 44.41 16.14 -10.99
C ASP A 335 45.29 16.88 -9.98
N MET A 336 45.84 18.07 -10.33
CA MET A 336 46.67 18.90 -9.45
C MET A 336 46.04 20.28 -9.16
N ILE A 337 46.51 20.97 -8.10
CA ILE A 337 46.05 22.33 -7.77
C ILE A 337 46.35 23.32 -8.90
N ALA A 338 47.49 23.18 -9.57
CA ALA A 338 47.86 24.00 -10.73
C ALA A 338 46.86 23.88 -11.91
N ASP A 339 46.20 22.73 -12.04
CA ASP A 339 45.21 22.46 -13.09
C ASP A 339 43.81 23.03 -12.74
N ALA A 340 43.66 23.63 -11.56
CA ALA A 340 42.42 24.22 -11.08
C ALA A 340 42.57 25.74 -10.86
N PRO A 341 42.29 26.59 -11.87
CA PRO A 341 42.53 28.04 -11.81
C PRO A 341 41.90 28.74 -10.59
N ALA A 342 40.71 28.30 -10.17
CA ALA A 342 40.01 28.85 -9.00
C ALA A 342 40.69 28.51 -7.66
N LEU A 343 41.38 27.37 -7.57
CA LEU A 343 42.18 27.01 -6.40
C LEU A 343 43.52 27.74 -6.42
N LEU A 344 44.17 27.76 -7.59
CA LEU A 344 45.46 28.42 -7.77
C LEU A 344 45.38 29.91 -7.43
N ALA A 345 44.26 30.57 -7.78
CA ALA A 345 43.99 31.97 -7.44
C ALA A 345 43.89 32.25 -5.93
N LEU A 346 43.56 31.23 -5.13
CA LEU A 346 43.44 31.32 -3.67
C LEU A 346 44.68 30.79 -2.94
N TRP A 347 45.64 30.17 -3.63
CA TRP A 347 46.80 29.53 -3.00
C TRP A 347 47.72 30.57 -2.35
N ASP A 348 47.97 30.43 -1.05
CA ASP A 348 48.87 31.32 -0.31
C ASP A 348 50.33 30.88 -0.52
N ARG A 349 51.04 31.57 -1.43
CA ARG A 349 52.45 31.28 -1.77
C ARG A 349 53.44 31.67 -0.68
N GLU A 350 53.03 32.50 0.28
CA GLU A 350 53.89 32.92 1.39
C GLU A 350 53.86 31.89 2.52
N LYS A 351 52.71 31.25 2.74
CA LYS A 351 52.49 30.31 3.86
C LYS A 351 52.57 28.84 3.50
N ASN A 352 52.49 28.48 2.22
CA ASN A 352 52.71 27.10 1.77
C ASN A 352 54.11 26.97 1.17
N THR A 353 54.82 25.92 1.54
CA THR A 353 56.15 25.61 0.98
C THR A 353 56.09 24.70 -0.23
N GLU A 354 54.96 24.02 -0.43
CA GLU A 354 54.73 23.08 -1.52
C GLU A 354 54.37 23.79 -2.84
N ASP A 355 54.88 23.25 -3.95
CA ASP A 355 54.52 23.70 -5.29
C ASP A 355 53.09 23.23 -5.65
N PRO A 356 52.15 24.13 -5.99
CA PRO A 356 50.79 23.74 -6.39
C PRO A 356 50.74 22.80 -7.61
N ALA A 357 51.79 22.70 -8.43
CA ALA A 357 51.89 21.71 -9.51
C ALA A 357 52.17 20.28 -9.01
N ALA A 358 52.69 20.14 -7.79
CA ALA A 358 53.01 18.85 -7.17
C ALA A 358 51.98 18.42 -6.10
N VAL A 359 50.95 19.22 -5.85
CA VAL A 359 49.91 18.93 -4.86
C VAL A 359 48.62 18.48 -5.56
N PRO A 360 48.14 17.25 -5.29
CA PRO A 360 46.88 16.78 -5.86
C PRO A 360 45.69 17.62 -5.40
N ALA A 361 44.78 17.96 -6.32
CA ALA A 361 43.59 18.74 -5.98
C ALA A 361 42.62 17.96 -5.05
N GLN A 362 42.74 16.63 -5.01
CA GLN A 362 42.01 15.72 -4.13
C GLN A 362 42.63 15.55 -2.74
N ASN A 363 43.71 16.26 -2.42
CA ASN A 363 44.42 16.10 -1.17
C ASN A 363 43.53 16.48 0.04
N TYR A 364 43.64 15.68 1.12
CA TYR A 364 42.92 15.87 2.38
C TYR A 364 43.67 16.72 3.39
N ARG A 365 44.98 16.94 3.19
CA ARG A 365 45.79 17.82 4.04
C ARG A 365 45.37 19.27 3.83
N ALA A 366 45.27 20.01 4.94
CA ALA A 366 44.97 21.44 4.90
C ALA A 366 46.20 22.25 4.46
N PHE A 367 45.95 23.21 3.58
CA PHE A 367 46.92 24.21 3.13
C PHE A 367 46.37 25.62 3.41
N TRP A 368 47.22 26.62 3.33
CA TRP A 368 46.85 28.02 3.50
C TRP A 368 46.29 28.62 2.21
N TRP A 369 45.26 29.44 2.35
CA TRP A 369 44.59 30.14 1.26
C TRP A 369 44.44 31.61 1.62
N LYS A 370 44.51 32.49 0.62
CA LYS A 370 44.37 33.94 0.77
C LYS A 370 43.43 34.45 -0.32
N CYS A 371 42.34 35.11 0.09
CA CYS A 371 41.39 35.68 -0.85
C CYS A 371 41.79 37.10 -1.27
N ALA A 372 41.17 37.61 -2.34
CA ALA A 372 41.42 38.97 -2.84
C ALA A 372 41.13 40.07 -1.79
N ASN A 373 40.22 39.82 -0.85
CA ASN A 373 39.91 40.73 0.26
C ASN A 373 40.90 40.62 1.45
N GLY A 374 42.01 39.89 1.30
CA GLY A 374 43.08 39.78 2.29
C GLY A 374 42.86 38.74 3.40
N HIS A 375 41.71 38.06 3.45
CA HIS A 375 41.46 37.04 4.46
C HIS A 375 42.30 35.77 4.21
N SER A 376 43.01 35.32 5.24
CA SER A 376 43.82 34.10 5.24
C SER A 376 43.12 32.99 6.02
N PHE A 377 43.04 31.79 5.46
CA PHE A 377 42.36 30.65 6.08
C PHE A 377 43.01 29.30 5.69
N GLN A 378 42.82 28.26 6.50
CA GLN A 378 43.31 26.91 6.21
C GLN A 378 42.16 25.99 5.77
N ARG A 379 42.40 25.19 4.71
CA ARG A 379 41.43 24.17 4.25
C ARG A 379 42.08 23.12 3.36
N ALA A 380 41.48 21.94 3.26
CA ALA A 380 41.90 20.92 2.30
C ALA A 380 41.52 21.32 0.85
N PRO A 381 42.41 21.16 -0.16
CA PRO A 381 42.15 21.47 -1.56
C PRO A 381 40.88 20.80 -2.10
N ARG A 382 40.65 19.53 -1.72
CA ARG A 382 39.46 18.76 -2.10
C ARG A 382 38.14 19.43 -1.70
N MET A 383 38.13 20.11 -0.57
CA MET A 383 36.94 20.82 -0.08
C MET A 383 36.69 22.11 -0.86
N LEU A 384 37.75 22.75 -1.32
CA LEU A 384 37.67 23.95 -2.15
C LEU A 384 37.36 23.66 -3.62
N LEU A 385 37.68 22.46 -4.15
CA LEU A 385 37.28 22.05 -5.50
C LEU A 385 35.78 22.20 -5.76
N ARG A 386 34.96 21.99 -4.73
CA ARG A 386 33.49 22.13 -4.82
C ARG A 386 33.04 23.57 -4.65
N GLN A 387 33.72 24.35 -3.80
CA GLN A 387 33.35 25.72 -3.44
C GLN A 387 34.61 26.55 -3.13
N PRO A 388 35.28 27.11 -4.16
CA PRO A 388 36.50 27.89 -4.00
C PRO A 388 36.16 29.31 -3.56
N ALA A 389 35.72 29.44 -2.30
CA ALA A 389 35.29 30.71 -1.72
C ALA A 389 35.93 30.93 -0.35
N CYS A 390 36.16 32.21 -0.04
CA CYS A 390 36.56 32.65 1.28
C CYS A 390 35.37 32.53 2.24
N PRO A 391 35.50 31.79 3.36
CA PRO A 391 34.40 31.60 4.31
C PRO A 391 33.95 32.92 4.94
N THR A 392 34.87 33.84 5.20
CA THR A 392 34.58 35.15 5.81
C THR A 392 33.81 36.07 4.85
N CYS A 393 34.22 36.14 3.58
CA CYS A 393 33.54 36.97 2.59
C CYS A 393 32.13 36.46 2.26
N GLY A 394 31.91 35.14 2.31
CA GLY A 394 30.58 34.56 2.06
C GLY A 394 29.55 34.85 3.15
N ILE A 395 29.98 35.06 4.40
CA ILE A 395 29.08 35.35 5.53
C ILE A 395 28.61 36.81 5.50
N ALA A 396 29.49 37.77 5.17
CA ALA A 396 29.14 39.19 5.21
C ALA A 396 27.97 39.59 4.28
N SER A 397 27.86 38.97 3.09
CA SER A 397 26.77 39.22 2.14
C SER A 397 25.50 38.40 2.42
N THR A 398 25.55 37.45 3.37
CA THR A 398 24.43 36.54 3.70
C THR A 398 24.07 36.57 5.18
N SER A 399 24.57 37.56 5.92
CA SER A 399 24.32 37.68 7.36
C SER A 399 22.84 37.95 7.63
N LEU A 400 22.33 37.44 8.74
CA LEU A 400 20.94 37.57 9.17
C LEU A 400 20.59 39.05 9.33
N ALA A 401 21.49 39.86 9.90
CA ALA A 401 21.30 41.30 10.03
C ALA A 401 21.14 42.02 8.69
N ALA A 402 21.95 41.65 7.68
CA ALA A 402 21.91 42.29 6.37
C ALA A 402 20.72 41.80 5.52
N ALA A 403 20.42 40.50 5.56
CA ALA A 403 19.38 39.90 4.73
C ALA A 403 17.96 40.04 5.31
N HIS A 404 17.81 40.00 6.64
CA HIS A 404 16.51 39.98 7.32
C HIS A 404 16.49 40.85 8.60
N PRO A 405 16.54 42.20 8.46
CA PRO A 405 16.63 43.12 9.59
C PRO A 405 15.45 43.03 10.57
N HIS A 406 14.27 42.62 10.12
CA HIS A 406 13.09 42.43 10.97
C HIS A 406 13.27 41.29 11.99
N LEU A 407 14.08 40.27 11.69
CA LEU A 407 14.36 39.19 12.63
C LEU A 407 15.32 39.61 13.74
N VAL A 408 16.16 40.62 13.49
CA VAL A 408 17.05 41.19 14.51
C VAL A 408 16.26 41.73 15.70
N ALA A 409 15.07 42.28 15.46
CA ALA A 409 14.19 42.76 16.53
C ALA A 409 13.69 41.64 17.46
N LEU A 410 13.62 40.40 16.96
CA LEU A 410 13.23 39.22 17.72
C LEU A 410 14.45 38.51 18.36
N TRP A 411 15.67 38.98 18.12
CA TRP A 411 16.87 38.36 18.67
C TRP A 411 16.91 38.50 20.19
N HIS A 412 17.17 37.40 20.90
CA HIS A 412 17.22 37.49 22.36
C HIS A 412 18.48 38.26 22.82
N PRO A 413 18.35 39.27 23.69
CA PRO A 413 19.44 40.21 23.99
C PRO A 413 20.65 39.58 24.70
N THR A 414 20.44 38.57 25.56
CA THR A 414 21.50 38.06 26.44
C THR A 414 21.76 36.55 26.38
N LYS A 415 20.91 35.73 25.74
CA LYS A 415 20.98 34.26 25.80
C LYS A 415 21.79 33.61 24.67
N ASN A 416 22.37 34.40 23.78
CA ASN A 416 23.09 33.91 22.60
C ASN A 416 24.61 33.86 22.80
N ASP A 417 25.10 33.87 24.05
CA ASP A 417 26.52 33.69 24.39
C ASP A 417 27.49 34.58 23.58
N GLY A 418 27.08 35.82 23.29
CA GLY A 418 27.87 36.78 22.51
C GLY A 418 27.75 36.65 20.99
N LEU A 419 27.01 35.66 20.45
CA LEU A 419 26.66 35.58 19.04
C LEU A 419 25.80 36.78 18.64
N ARG A 420 26.20 37.43 17.55
CA ARG A 420 25.52 38.60 17.00
C ARG A 420 24.87 38.29 15.65
N PRO A 421 23.72 38.92 15.33
CA PRO A 421 23.02 38.69 14.06
C PRO A 421 23.82 39.00 12.79
N ASP A 422 24.83 39.86 12.86
CA ASP A 422 25.74 40.22 11.76
C ASP A 422 26.83 39.16 11.52
N ALA A 423 27.12 38.33 12.52
CA ALA A 423 28.09 37.23 12.44
C ALA A 423 27.46 35.88 12.05
N VAL A 424 26.13 35.83 11.89
CA VAL A 424 25.36 34.61 11.64
C VAL A 424 24.68 34.72 10.28
N SER A 425 24.80 33.70 9.42
CA SER A 425 24.07 33.68 8.14
C SER A 425 22.58 33.45 8.33
N ALA A 426 21.73 34.01 7.46
CA ALA A 426 20.28 33.74 7.46
C ALA A 426 19.94 32.24 7.28
N GLN A 427 20.83 31.47 6.66
CA GLN A 427 20.68 30.01 6.46
C GLN A 427 21.30 29.18 7.60
N HIS A 428 21.72 29.81 8.69
CA HIS A 428 22.33 29.10 9.79
C HIS A 428 21.34 28.09 10.40
N ALA A 429 21.78 26.84 10.53
CA ALA A 429 20.93 25.72 10.93
C ALA A 429 20.94 25.46 12.45
N ALA A 430 21.89 26.03 13.19
CA ALA A 430 21.93 25.86 14.65
C ALA A 430 20.91 26.77 15.33
N GLU A 431 20.36 26.29 16.45
CA GLU A 431 19.34 27.01 17.21
C GLU A 431 19.94 28.15 18.03
N VAL A 432 19.35 29.33 17.87
CA VAL A 432 19.64 30.53 18.67
C VAL A 432 18.40 30.94 19.45
N TRP A 433 18.58 31.79 20.44
CA TRP A 433 17.51 32.32 21.27
C TRP A 433 16.85 33.55 20.64
N TRP A 434 15.53 33.55 20.67
CA TRP A 434 14.65 34.63 20.24
C TRP A 434 13.78 35.09 21.41
N SER A 435 13.23 36.30 21.32
CA SER A 435 12.25 36.85 22.24
C SER A 435 11.12 37.47 21.44
N CYS A 436 9.88 37.12 21.75
CA CYS A 436 8.73 37.78 21.14
C CYS A 436 8.37 39.08 21.85
N GLU A 437 7.47 39.87 21.28
CA GLU A 437 6.99 41.14 21.84
C GLU A 437 6.35 41.00 23.23
N HIS A 438 5.84 39.80 23.56
CA HIS A 438 5.28 39.48 24.88
C HIS A 438 6.35 39.00 25.89
N GLY A 439 7.63 39.06 25.53
CA GLY A 439 8.77 38.71 26.40
C GLY A 439 9.09 37.22 26.49
N HIS A 440 8.36 36.34 25.79
CA HIS A 440 8.64 34.90 25.83
C HIS A 440 9.93 34.57 25.07
N ALA A 441 10.85 33.88 25.74
CA ALA A 441 12.08 33.40 25.14
C ALA A 441 11.91 32.00 24.53
N PHE A 442 12.34 31.79 23.29
CA PHE A 442 12.26 30.49 22.61
C PHE A 442 13.47 30.26 21.70
N ARG A 443 13.74 28.99 21.37
CA ARG A 443 14.88 28.59 20.54
C ARG A 443 14.41 28.10 19.18
N ARG A 444 15.03 28.63 18.12
CA ARG A 444 14.85 28.19 16.71
C ARG A 444 16.11 28.55 15.93
N SER A 445 16.36 27.86 14.82
CA SER A 445 17.41 28.29 13.91
C SER A 445 17.01 29.54 13.12
N PRO A 446 17.95 30.42 12.73
CA PRO A 446 17.67 31.52 11.81
C PRO A 446 16.93 31.10 10.54
N LEU A 447 17.30 29.94 9.96
CA LEU A 447 16.62 29.38 8.79
C LEU A 447 15.13 29.11 9.03
N GLN A 448 14.76 28.57 10.21
CA GLN A 448 13.35 28.33 10.56
C GLN A 448 12.59 29.63 10.81
N MET A 449 13.25 30.65 11.37
CA MET A 449 12.65 31.97 11.58
C MET A 449 12.34 32.72 10.29
N LEU A 450 12.96 32.35 9.16
CA LEU A 450 12.58 32.87 7.84
C LEU A 450 11.18 32.43 7.42
N HIS A 451 10.72 31.28 7.92
CA HIS A 451 9.44 30.68 7.54
C HIS A 451 8.35 30.90 8.59
N ASP A 452 8.71 30.84 9.88
CA ASP A 452 7.77 30.98 10.98
C ASP A 452 8.40 31.73 12.15
N THR A 453 7.97 32.97 12.33
CA THR A 453 8.37 33.85 13.45
C THR A 453 7.46 33.70 14.67
N THR A 454 6.46 32.83 14.60
CA THR A 454 5.44 32.70 15.64
C THR A 454 6.05 32.19 16.94
N CYS A 455 5.78 32.90 18.03
CA CYS A 455 6.17 32.46 19.36
C CYS A 455 5.36 31.21 19.76
N PRO A 456 6.01 30.07 20.09
CA PRO A 456 5.32 28.85 20.47
C PRO A 456 4.39 29.02 21.68
N THR A 457 4.80 29.85 22.65
CA THR A 457 4.02 30.14 23.85
C THR A 457 2.77 30.95 23.55
N CYS A 458 2.89 32.03 22.76
CA CYS A 458 1.73 32.82 22.35
C CYS A 458 0.76 32.00 21.49
N ALA A 459 1.28 31.21 20.54
CA ALA A 459 0.46 30.34 19.71
C ALA A 459 -0.28 29.27 20.51
N LEU A 460 0.36 28.69 21.53
CA LEU A 460 -0.29 27.72 22.40
C LEU A 460 -1.41 28.37 23.22
N ALA A 461 -1.21 29.59 23.72
CA ALA A 461 -2.22 30.28 24.52
C ALA A 461 -3.55 30.46 23.76
N GLU A 462 -3.51 30.74 22.45
CA GLU A 462 -4.70 30.90 21.60
C GLU A 462 -5.46 29.59 21.36
N ARG A 463 -4.76 28.46 21.27
CA ARG A 463 -5.34 27.14 20.97
C ARG A 463 -5.40 26.18 22.17
N SER A 464 -5.09 26.69 23.36
CA SER A 464 -5.14 25.94 24.61
C SER A 464 -6.54 25.37 24.88
N LEU A 465 -6.61 24.23 25.56
CA LEU A 465 -7.87 23.59 25.93
C LEU A 465 -8.74 24.54 26.77
N ALA A 466 -8.14 25.26 27.72
CA ALA A 466 -8.81 26.27 28.53
C ALA A 466 -9.49 27.36 27.68
N ARG A 467 -8.82 27.80 26.60
CA ARG A 467 -9.33 28.85 25.71
C ARG A 467 -10.38 28.34 24.73
N VAL A 468 -10.12 27.19 24.10
CA VAL A 468 -10.95 26.67 22.99
C VAL A 468 -12.18 25.92 23.51
N ALA A 469 -12.10 25.25 24.66
CA ALA A 469 -13.19 24.44 25.22
C ALA A 469 -13.27 24.57 26.75
N PRO A 470 -13.66 25.74 27.29
CA PRO A 470 -13.65 26.02 28.73
C PRO A 470 -14.55 25.06 29.55
N ALA A 471 -15.70 24.65 29.02
CA ALA A 471 -16.57 23.68 29.69
C ALA A 471 -15.93 22.29 29.83
N ILE A 472 -15.12 21.89 28.85
CA ILE A 472 -14.38 20.63 28.89
C ILE A 472 -13.17 20.76 29.80
N ALA A 473 -12.46 21.89 29.77
CA ALA A 473 -11.38 22.20 30.70
C ALA A 473 -11.84 22.17 32.17
N ALA A 474 -13.08 22.57 32.46
CA ALA A 474 -13.65 22.47 33.80
C ALA A 474 -13.84 21.01 34.30
N GLU A 475 -13.90 20.03 33.39
CA GLU A 475 -13.91 18.61 33.72
C GLU A 475 -12.49 18.02 33.84
N TRP A 476 -11.43 18.83 33.76
CA TRP A 476 -10.05 18.37 33.96
C TRP A 476 -9.87 17.87 35.39
N HIS A 477 -9.26 16.70 35.56
CA HIS A 477 -9.10 16.14 36.89
C HIS A 477 -8.10 16.96 37.73
N PRO A 478 -8.44 17.38 38.96
CA PRO A 478 -7.63 18.31 39.75
C PRO A 478 -6.28 17.76 40.21
N MET A 479 -6.17 16.46 40.50
CA MET A 479 -4.93 15.86 41.06
C MET A 479 -4.23 14.84 40.16
N ARG A 480 -4.91 14.25 39.17
CA ARG A 480 -4.40 13.06 38.45
C ARG A 480 -3.60 13.37 37.20
N ASN A 481 -3.58 14.63 36.78
CA ASN A 481 -2.79 15.10 35.63
C ASN A 481 -1.47 15.76 36.06
N GLY A 482 -1.08 15.64 37.33
CA GLY A 482 0.12 16.26 37.88
C GLY A 482 0.08 17.78 37.75
N ASP A 483 1.22 18.38 37.41
CA ASP A 483 1.37 19.84 37.26
C ASP A 483 0.88 20.38 35.91
N ILE A 484 0.27 19.53 35.06
CA ILE A 484 -0.20 19.91 33.73
C ILE A 484 -1.60 20.52 33.82
N SER A 485 -1.70 21.79 33.42
CA SER A 485 -2.94 22.56 33.40
C SER A 485 -3.57 22.63 31.99
N PRO A 486 -4.90 22.81 31.86
CA PRO A 486 -5.58 22.98 30.57
C PRO A 486 -5.08 24.15 29.72
N GLU A 487 -4.45 25.15 30.32
CA GLU A 487 -3.85 26.31 29.64
C GLU A 487 -2.56 25.93 28.91
N GLN A 488 -1.89 24.87 29.36
CA GLN A 488 -0.62 24.38 28.80
C GLN A 488 -0.82 23.27 27.76
N VAL A 489 -2.05 22.88 27.47
CA VAL A 489 -2.36 21.77 26.57
C VAL A 489 -3.16 22.27 25.38
N ASP A 490 -2.69 21.94 24.18
CA ASP A 490 -3.41 22.20 22.93
C ASP A 490 -4.72 21.39 22.88
N ALA A 491 -5.82 22.04 22.51
CA ALA A 491 -7.13 21.39 22.41
C ALA A 491 -7.17 20.21 21.42
N ASP A 492 -6.29 20.20 20.42
CA ASP A 492 -6.16 19.12 19.43
C ASP A 492 -5.14 18.03 19.80
N HIS A 493 -4.54 18.11 20.99
CA HIS A 493 -3.54 17.14 21.45
C HIS A 493 -4.15 15.74 21.67
N GLN A 494 -3.45 14.69 21.25
CA GLN A 494 -3.91 13.30 21.39
C GLN A 494 -3.58 12.68 22.77
N MET A 495 -3.09 13.47 23.73
CA MET A 495 -2.68 12.93 25.02
C MET A 495 -3.91 12.45 25.78
N VAL A 496 -3.77 11.32 26.45
CA VAL A 496 -4.81 10.79 27.35
C VAL A 496 -4.66 11.48 28.69
N ALA A 497 -5.70 12.19 29.10
CA ALA A 497 -5.79 12.87 30.38
C ALA A 497 -6.88 12.24 31.25
N TRP A 498 -6.79 12.47 32.56
CA TRP A 498 -7.83 12.16 33.52
C TRP A 498 -8.88 13.27 33.55
N TRP A 499 -10.15 12.86 33.60
CA TRP A 499 -11.32 13.74 33.63
C TRP A 499 -12.19 13.40 34.84
N LEU A 500 -12.85 14.40 35.38
CA LEU A 500 -13.84 14.27 36.45
C LEU A 500 -15.13 14.96 35.99
N CYS A 501 -16.19 14.17 35.73
CA CYS A 501 -17.47 14.76 35.33
C CYS A 501 -18.23 15.34 36.54
N SER A 502 -19.24 16.15 36.26
CA SER A 502 -20.10 16.79 37.29
C SER A 502 -20.85 15.81 38.20
N LYS A 503 -20.99 14.53 37.81
CA LYS A 503 -21.57 13.47 38.64
C LYS A 503 -20.54 12.72 39.50
N GLY A 504 -19.28 13.17 39.52
CA GLY A 504 -18.21 12.60 40.32
C GLY A 504 -17.49 11.39 39.71
N HIS A 505 -17.79 11.01 38.47
CA HIS A 505 -17.09 9.89 37.82
C HIS A 505 -15.76 10.33 37.23
N GLU A 506 -14.71 9.58 37.56
CA GLU A 506 -13.38 9.71 36.98
C GLU A 506 -13.21 8.79 35.77
N PHE A 507 -12.58 9.28 34.70
CA PHE A 507 -12.30 8.49 33.51
C PHE A 507 -11.14 9.04 32.70
N GLN A 508 -10.57 8.22 31.82
CA GLN A 508 -9.51 8.60 30.90
C GLN A 508 -10.06 8.79 29.48
N ALA A 509 -9.63 9.85 28.81
CA ALA A 509 -9.92 10.10 27.41
C ALA A 509 -8.87 11.04 26.82
N SER A 510 -8.70 11.01 25.49
CA SER A 510 -7.78 11.95 24.83
C SER A 510 -8.35 13.36 24.79
N VAL A 511 -7.50 14.37 24.98
CA VAL A 511 -7.86 15.79 24.96
C VAL A 511 -8.60 16.17 23.68
N ARG A 512 -8.05 15.81 22.52
CA ARG A 512 -8.68 15.99 21.20
C ARG A 512 -10.09 15.43 21.11
N SER A 513 -10.31 14.20 21.62
CA SER A 513 -11.63 13.57 21.54
C SER A 513 -12.65 14.34 22.38
N ARG A 514 -12.23 14.84 23.54
CA ARG A 514 -13.07 15.59 24.48
C ARG A 514 -13.37 16.99 23.96
N ALA A 515 -12.36 17.71 23.48
CA ALA A 515 -12.50 19.06 22.94
C ALA A 515 -13.33 19.10 21.65
N ARG A 516 -13.11 18.18 20.69
CA ARG A 516 -13.79 18.23 19.37
C ARG A 516 -15.17 17.59 19.33
N THR A 517 -15.37 16.51 20.10
CA THR A 517 -16.60 15.70 19.97
C THR A 517 -17.49 15.75 21.21
N ALA A 518 -17.10 16.52 22.24
CA ALA A 518 -17.83 16.69 23.50
C ALA A 518 -18.32 15.34 24.09
N ARG A 519 -17.49 14.29 23.96
CA ARG A 519 -17.85 12.95 24.43
C ARG A 519 -18.13 12.99 25.92
N ARG A 520 -19.37 12.63 26.29
CA ARG A 520 -19.84 12.60 27.66
C ARG A 520 -19.17 11.46 28.44
N CYS A 521 -19.21 11.57 29.77
CA CYS A 521 -18.68 10.55 30.69
C CYS A 521 -19.17 9.14 30.29
N PRO A 522 -18.26 8.16 30.11
CA PRO A 522 -18.62 6.80 29.72
C PRO A 522 -19.41 6.06 30.80
N THR A 523 -19.28 6.42 32.08
CA THR A 523 -20.09 5.82 33.14
C THR A 523 -21.52 6.36 33.11
N CYS A 524 -21.70 7.63 32.77
CA CYS A 524 -23.03 8.22 32.63
C CYS A 524 -23.74 7.81 31.33
N TYR A 525 -23.00 7.42 30.28
CA TYR A 525 -23.54 7.30 28.92
C TYR A 525 -22.94 6.16 28.07
N GLY A 526 -22.22 5.21 28.67
CA GLY A 526 -21.31 4.30 27.94
C GLY A 526 -21.36 2.82 28.28
N SER A 527 -22.27 2.32 29.12
CA SER A 527 -22.49 0.88 29.28
C SER A 527 -23.97 0.50 29.33
N TRP A 528 -24.37 -0.46 28.49
CA TRP A 528 -25.69 -1.11 28.51
C TRP A 528 -25.69 -2.21 29.58
N SER A 529 -25.96 -1.85 30.84
CA SER A 529 -26.30 -2.83 31.88
C SER A 529 -27.74 -3.34 31.68
N ILE A 530 -28.09 -4.51 32.27
CA ILE A 530 -29.45 -5.06 32.16
C ILE A 530 -30.52 -4.08 32.67
N GLU A 531 -30.20 -3.28 33.70
CA GLU A 531 -31.07 -2.23 34.23
C GLU A 531 -31.30 -1.09 33.23
N HIS A 532 -30.25 -0.68 32.50
CA HIS A 532 -30.39 0.31 31.43
C HIS A 532 -31.22 -0.23 30.25
N VAL A 533 -31.07 -1.51 29.91
CA VAL A 533 -31.88 -2.17 28.87
C VAL A 533 -33.36 -2.18 29.28
N ARG A 534 -33.64 -2.54 30.54
CA ARG A 534 -35.01 -2.55 31.10
C ARG A 534 -35.63 -1.16 31.09
N GLY A 535 -34.88 -0.13 31.49
CA GLY A 535 -35.33 1.26 31.43
C GLY A 535 -35.65 1.73 30.01
N PHE A 536 -34.82 1.36 29.03
CA PHE A 536 -35.07 1.65 27.62
C PHE A 536 -36.33 0.95 27.11
N VAL A 537 -36.48 -0.36 27.33
CA VAL A 537 -37.68 -1.11 26.93
C VAL A 537 -38.92 -0.51 27.59
N LYS A 538 -38.86 -0.16 28.87
CA LYS A 538 -39.96 0.47 29.61
C LYS A 538 -40.42 1.77 28.95
N SER A 539 -39.49 2.60 28.49
CA SER A 539 -39.81 3.85 27.80
C SER A 539 -40.52 3.64 26.46
N LEU A 540 -40.32 2.48 25.83
CA LEU A 540 -40.87 2.14 24.52
C LEU A 540 -42.22 1.41 24.61
N LEU A 541 -42.58 0.80 25.73
CA LEU A 541 -43.79 -0.04 25.85
C LEU A 541 -45.08 0.67 25.42
N SER A 542 -45.21 1.96 25.71
CA SER A 542 -46.39 2.74 25.31
C SER A 542 -46.46 3.10 23.81
N HIS A 543 -45.37 2.85 23.07
CA HIS A 543 -45.19 3.26 21.67
C HIS A 543 -44.73 2.13 20.76
N VAL A 544 -44.44 0.93 21.31
CA VAL A 544 -43.80 -0.17 20.58
C VAL A 544 -44.66 -0.66 19.40
N ASP A 545 -45.99 -0.61 19.54
CA ASP A 545 -46.93 -1.00 18.48
C ASP A 545 -47.12 0.08 17.40
N ALA A 546 -46.70 1.32 17.68
CA ALA A 546 -46.87 2.47 16.78
C ALA A 546 -45.60 2.84 16.02
N LEU A 547 -44.43 2.38 16.47
CA LEU A 547 -43.14 2.71 15.88
C LEU A 547 -42.80 1.76 14.73
N ASN A 548 -42.40 2.32 13.58
CA ASN A 548 -41.86 1.51 12.50
C ASN A 548 -40.39 1.10 12.77
N PRO A 549 -39.85 0.07 12.07
CA PRO A 549 -38.50 -0.42 12.32
C PRO A 549 -37.40 0.64 12.18
N SER A 550 -37.57 1.63 11.31
CA SER A 550 -36.60 2.72 11.11
C SER A 550 -36.61 3.73 12.25
N GLU A 551 -37.80 4.08 12.77
CA GLU A 551 -37.95 4.96 13.94
C GLU A 551 -37.40 4.28 15.20
N MET A 552 -37.69 2.99 15.37
CA MET A 552 -37.15 2.18 16.46
C MET A 552 -35.61 2.10 16.39
N TYR A 553 -35.05 1.93 15.19
CA TYR A 553 -33.60 1.94 14.99
C TYR A 553 -32.97 3.31 15.27
N ALA A 554 -33.64 4.40 14.89
CA ALA A 554 -33.19 5.76 15.18
C ALA A 554 -33.18 6.07 16.69
N LEU A 555 -34.24 5.67 17.41
CA LEU A 555 -34.32 5.79 18.88
C LEU A 555 -33.23 4.94 19.56
N ALA A 556 -33.01 3.72 19.09
CA ALA A 556 -31.94 2.85 19.56
C ALA A 556 -30.53 3.46 19.32
N MET A 557 -30.31 4.10 18.15
CA MET A 557 -29.09 4.85 17.88
C MET A 557 -28.88 6.01 18.85
N GLN A 558 -29.93 6.80 19.11
CA GLN A 558 -29.88 7.94 20.03
C GLN A 558 -29.62 7.49 21.47
N ALA A 559 -30.20 6.36 21.89
CA ALA A 559 -29.95 5.72 23.19
C ALA A 559 -28.57 5.03 23.27
N GLY A 560 -27.80 5.00 22.18
CA GLY A 560 -26.48 4.34 22.13
C GLY A 560 -26.53 2.81 22.09
N ALA A 561 -27.70 2.22 21.82
CA ALA A 561 -27.98 0.78 21.81
C ALA A 561 -27.27 -0.01 20.69
N LEU A 562 -26.68 0.66 19.71
CA LEU A 562 -26.01 0.01 18.58
C LEU A 562 -24.48 0.00 18.69
N ARG A 563 -23.92 0.35 19.86
CA ARG A 563 -22.46 0.45 20.04
C ARG A 563 -21.78 -0.87 20.41
N ASN A 564 -22.50 -1.82 21.02
CA ASN A 564 -22.01 -3.16 21.29
C ASN A 564 -22.74 -4.19 20.40
N LYS A 565 -22.09 -5.33 20.12
CA LYS A 565 -22.68 -6.38 19.27
C LYS A 565 -23.92 -7.04 19.90
N SER A 566 -23.95 -7.16 21.23
CA SER A 566 -25.07 -7.74 21.97
C SER A 566 -26.34 -6.87 21.93
N ALA A 567 -26.24 -5.56 22.14
CA ALA A 567 -27.42 -4.70 22.02
C ALA A 567 -27.82 -4.43 20.56
N GLN A 568 -26.91 -4.54 19.59
CA GLN A 568 -27.31 -4.61 18.17
C GLN A 568 -28.20 -5.83 17.87
N ALA A 569 -27.88 -7.00 18.43
CA ALA A 569 -28.70 -8.20 18.29
C ALA A 569 -30.08 -8.04 18.97
N PHE A 570 -30.10 -7.44 20.16
CA PHE A 570 -31.32 -7.12 20.90
C PHE A 570 -32.23 -6.13 20.18
N VAL A 571 -31.69 -5.01 19.67
CA VAL A 571 -32.45 -4.02 18.91
C VAL A 571 -33.02 -4.64 17.64
N ARG A 572 -32.26 -5.50 16.95
CA ARG A 572 -32.77 -6.25 15.80
C ARG A 572 -33.96 -7.14 16.19
N ALA A 573 -33.84 -7.89 17.28
CA ALA A 573 -34.93 -8.75 17.78
C ALA A 573 -36.20 -7.94 18.10
N LEU A 574 -36.05 -6.79 18.77
CA LEU A 574 -37.13 -5.83 19.04
C LEU A 574 -37.78 -5.31 17.74
N THR A 575 -36.99 -4.84 16.77
CA THR A 575 -37.50 -4.28 15.50
C THR A 575 -38.23 -5.29 14.63
N THR A 576 -37.94 -6.58 14.81
CA THR A 576 -38.60 -7.67 14.07
C THR A 576 -39.88 -8.18 14.73
N GLY A 577 -40.32 -7.56 15.84
CA GLY A 577 -41.56 -7.93 16.54
C GLY A 577 -41.53 -9.31 17.21
N ARG A 578 -40.33 -9.83 17.52
CA ARG A 578 -40.13 -11.22 17.96
C ARG A 578 -40.40 -11.47 19.45
N PHE A 579 -40.73 -10.44 20.22
CA PHE A 579 -41.13 -10.56 21.63
C PHE A 579 -42.57 -10.07 21.80
N PRO A 580 -43.48 -10.89 22.38
CA PRO A 580 -44.81 -10.41 22.75
C PRO A 580 -44.71 -9.23 23.74
N VAL A 581 -45.61 -8.25 23.62
CA VAL A 581 -45.65 -7.06 24.50
C VAL A 581 -45.72 -7.45 25.98
N ALA A 582 -46.42 -8.55 26.30
CA ALA A 582 -46.49 -9.09 27.65
C ALA A 582 -45.12 -9.53 28.23
N GLU A 583 -44.22 -10.07 27.40
CA GLU A 583 -42.87 -10.46 27.84
C GLU A 583 -41.95 -9.25 27.96
N LEU A 584 -42.10 -8.24 27.08
CA LEU A 584 -41.41 -6.97 27.21
C LEU A 584 -41.81 -6.21 28.47
N GLN A 585 -43.09 -6.29 28.87
CA GLN A 585 -43.60 -5.70 30.11
C GLN A 585 -42.99 -6.38 31.34
N LYS A 586 -42.96 -7.73 31.39
CA LYS A 586 -42.30 -8.48 32.48
C LYS A 586 -40.83 -8.09 32.61
N PHE A 587 -40.11 -8.03 31.50
CA PHE A 587 -38.72 -7.59 31.46
C PHE A 587 -38.56 -6.16 32.00
N ALA A 588 -39.38 -5.21 31.56
CA ALA A 588 -39.32 -3.84 32.04
C ALA A 588 -39.62 -3.70 33.55
N ASP A 589 -40.43 -4.59 34.11
CA ASP A 589 -40.90 -4.51 35.51
C ASP A 589 -40.08 -5.32 36.52
N GLY A 590 -38.95 -5.89 36.14
CA GLY A 590 -38.13 -6.66 37.09
C GLY A 590 -38.41 -8.16 37.09
N GLN A 591 -39.42 -8.63 36.36
CA GLN A 591 -39.92 -10.00 36.45
C GLN A 591 -39.18 -10.95 35.51
N PRO A 592 -39.07 -12.26 35.84
CA PRO A 592 -38.50 -13.25 34.94
C PRO A 592 -39.26 -13.30 33.62
N SER A 593 -38.52 -13.15 32.52
CA SER A 593 -39.08 -13.10 31.17
C SER A 593 -38.18 -13.83 30.17
N LEU A 594 -38.73 -14.20 29.01
CA LEU A 594 -37.94 -14.76 27.90
C LEU A 594 -36.90 -13.76 27.36
N VAL A 595 -37.08 -12.48 27.66
CA VAL A 595 -36.17 -11.40 27.29
C VAL A 595 -34.92 -11.40 28.17
N ASP A 596 -35.03 -11.85 29.43
CA ASP A 596 -33.89 -12.00 30.35
C ASP A 596 -32.91 -13.07 29.87
N ASP A 597 -33.44 -14.22 29.45
CA ASP A 597 -32.64 -15.34 28.93
C ASP A 597 -31.86 -14.91 27.67
N PHE A 598 -32.50 -14.16 26.77
CA PHE A 598 -31.87 -13.63 25.56
C PHE A 598 -30.87 -12.48 25.84
N ALA A 599 -31.16 -11.61 26.81
CA ALA A 599 -30.25 -10.55 27.21
C ALA A 599 -29.00 -11.08 27.94
N GLY A 600 -29.12 -12.23 28.60
CA GLY A 600 -28.04 -12.93 29.29
C GLY A 600 -27.11 -13.75 28.38
N ASP A 601 -27.62 -14.29 27.28
CA ASP A 601 -26.83 -15.08 26.32
C ASP A 601 -27.13 -14.68 24.85
N ALA A 602 -26.21 -13.92 24.26
CA ALA A 602 -26.31 -13.42 22.89
C ALA A 602 -26.10 -14.50 21.79
N THR A 603 -25.84 -15.76 22.17
CA THR A 603 -25.66 -16.88 21.22
C THR A 603 -26.93 -17.70 20.99
N LEU A 604 -27.98 -17.48 21.79
CA LEU A 604 -29.27 -18.17 21.62
C LEU A 604 -29.94 -17.77 20.29
N THR A 605 -30.10 -18.75 19.38
CA THR A 605 -30.95 -18.64 18.20
C THR A 605 -32.42 -18.85 18.58
N LEU A 606 -33.30 -17.95 18.12
CA LEU A 606 -34.72 -17.84 18.52
C LEU A 606 -35.61 -19.06 18.19
N GLU A 607 -35.12 -20.08 17.48
CA GLU A 607 -35.85 -21.34 17.26
C GLU A 607 -36.17 -22.09 18.57
N ILE A 608 -35.39 -21.85 19.63
CA ILE A 608 -35.62 -22.42 20.98
C ILE A 608 -36.84 -21.79 21.67
N VAL A 609 -37.21 -20.55 21.30
CA VAL A 609 -38.30 -19.79 21.93
C VAL A 609 -39.66 -20.10 21.27
N ASP A 610 -39.68 -20.35 19.96
CA ASP A 610 -40.90 -20.71 19.22
C ASP A 610 -41.44 -22.10 19.60
N ALA A 611 -40.58 -23.02 20.03
CA ALA A 611 -40.98 -24.37 20.47
C ALA A 611 -41.78 -24.39 21.81
N ARG A 612 -41.85 -23.25 22.53
CA ARG A 612 -42.55 -23.14 23.83
C ARG A 612 -43.95 -22.54 23.73
N GLN A 613 -44.42 -22.13 22.56
CA GLN A 613 -45.74 -21.50 22.39
C GLN A 613 -46.78 -22.51 21.88
N GLY A 614 -47.84 -22.73 22.67
CA GLY A 614 -49.07 -23.38 22.21
C GLY A 614 -49.85 -22.51 21.21
N PRO A 615 -50.87 -23.06 20.52
CA PRO A 615 -51.46 -22.43 19.34
C PRO A 615 -52.09 -21.06 19.63
N THR A 616 -51.77 -20.08 18.80
CA THR A 616 -52.24 -18.69 18.87
C THR A 616 -53.57 -18.49 18.14
N VAL A 617 -54.44 -17.66 18.71
CA VAL A 617 -55.77 -17.27 18.18
C VAL A 617 -55.60 -16.26 17.03
N PRO A 618 -56.43 -16.28 15.96
CA PRO A 618 -56.25 -15.39 14.81
C PRO A 618 -56.65 -13.93 15.13
N ARG A 619 -55.87 -12.99 14.60
CA ARG A 619 -56.09 -11.53 14.68
C ARG A 619 -57.20 -11.08 13.72
N SER A 620 -58.00 -10.10 14.15
CA SER A 620 -59.11 -9.48 13.40
C SER A 620 -58.65 -8.69 12.18
N ALA A 621 -59.45 -8.74 11.11
CA ALA A 621 -59.21 -8.06 9.82
C ALA A 621 -59.38 -6.53 9.88
N ASP A 622 -58.56 -5.85 9.07
CA ASP A 622 -58.41 -4.40 8.93
C ASP A 622 -59.70 -3.69 8.46
N PRO A 623 -60.18 -2.64 9.17
CA PRO A 623 -61.40 -1.90 8.83
C PRO A 623 -61.30 -1.02 7.56
N PHE A 624 -60.15 -0.92 6.91
CA PHE A 624 -59.96 -0.11 5.69
C PHE A 624 -59.62 -0.93 4.43
N ALA A 625 -59.74 -2.26 4.47
CA ALA A 625 -59.53 -3.10 3.30
C ALA A 625 -60.65 -2.91 2.26
N LEU A 626 -60.30 -2.42 1.06
CA LEU A 626 -61.22 -2.33 -0.08
C LEU A 626 -61.64 -3.73 -0.57
N PRO A 627 -62.89 -3.93 -1.01
CA PRO A 627 -63.41 -5.25 -1.39
C PRO A 627 -62.73 -5.83 -2.64
N ALA A 628 -62.41 -7.11 -2.59
CA ALA A 628 -61.83 -7.86 -3.71
C ALA A 628 -62.87 -8.13 -4.81
N ALA A 629 -62.43 -8.07 -6.08
CA ALA A 629 -63.24 -8.40 -7.24
C ALA A 629 -63.69 -9.88 -7.25
N PRO A 630 -64.90 -10.20 -7.73
CA PRO A 630 -65.48 -11.55 -7.62
C PRO A 630 -64.80 -12.57 -8.54
N ALA A 631 -64.57 -13.76 -8.00
CA ALA A 631 -63.89 -14.89 -8.63
C ALA A 631 -64.75 -15.59 -9.70
N SER A 632 -64.20 -15.82 -10.89
CA SER A 632 -64.78 -16.73 -11.88
C SER A 632 -64.33 -18.17 -11.63
N GLN A 633 -65.33 -19.05 -11.48
CA GLN A 633 -65.24 -20.45 -11.10
C GLN A 633 -64.44 -21.32 -12.09
N ALA A 634 -63.55 -22.15 -11.54
CA ALA A 634 -62.95 -23.27 -12.24
C ALA A 634 -63.99 -24.40 -12.42
N ARG A 635 -64.22 -24.81 -13.67
CA ARG A 635 -64.91 -26.07 -14.00
C ARG A 635 -63.90 -27.20 -14.11
N THR A 636 -64.15 -28.26 -13.37
CA THR A 636 -63.50 -29.56 -13.44
C THR A 636 -64.18 -30.48 -14.47
N ARG A 637 -63.40 -31.49 -14.94
CA ARG A 637 -63.74 -32.84 -15.45
C ARG A 637 -63.13 -33.15 -16.85
N PRO A 638 -63.02 -34.42 -17.28
CA PRO A 638 -62.42 -35.59 -16.61
C PRO A 638 -61.63 -36.52 -17.60
N MET A 639 -61.13 -37.67 -17.13
CA MET A 639 -60.54 -38.77 -17.92
C MET A 639 -61.53 -39.40 -18.93
N SER A 640 -61.07 -39.74 -20.15
CA SER A 640 -60.85 -41.14 -20.61
C SER A 640 -60.95 -41.36 -22.14
N THR A 641 -59.99 -42.15 -22.65
CA THR A 641 -60.09 -43.19 -23.70
C THR A 641 -60.02 -42.89 -25.22
N TRP A 642 -59.35 -43.86 -25.88
CA TRP A 642 -59.42 -44.34 -27.28
C TRP A 642 -58.42 -43.86 -28.36
N ARG A 643 -57.50 -44.82 -28.63
CA ARG A 643 -57.09 -45.44 -29.92
C ARG A 643 -56.18 -44.74 -30.94
N SER A 644 -55.28 -45.61 -31.42
CA SER A 644 -54.27 -45.52 -32.46
C SER A 644 -54.79 -45.13 -33.85
N PRO A 645 -53.85 -44.87 -34.77
CA PRO A 645 -53.63 -45.90 -35.79
C PRO A 645 -52.16 -46.34 -35.97
N ARG A 646 -52.03 -47.57 -36.45
CA ARG A 646 -50.82 -48.25 -36.97
C ARG A 646 -50.48 -47.77 -38.38
N ARG A 647 -49.18 -47.82 -38.73
CA ARG A 647 -48.54 -48.54 -39.87
C ARG A 647 -47.13 -47.95 -40.09
N SER A 648 -46.03 -48.69 -39.90
CA SER A 648 -45.40 -49.75 -40.74
C SER A 648 -44.11 -49.20 -41.40
N THR A 649 -42.93 -49.53 -40.86
CA THR A 649 -41.92 -50.46 -41.44
C THR A 649 -41.17 -49.99 -42.70
N SER A 650 -39.86 -49.75 -42.56
CA SER A 650 -38.76 -50.33 -43.37
C SER A 650 -37.42 -49.73 -42.88
N ASN A 651 -36.54 -50.49 -42.23
CA ASN A 651 -35.37 -51.17 -42.81
C ASN A 651 -34.79 -50.55 -44.09
N SER A 652 -33.60 -49.96 -44.00
CA SER A 652 -32.48 -50.24 -44.92
C SER A 652 -31.18 -49.61 -44.40
N ALA A 653 -30.21 -50.47 -44.08
CA ALA A 653 -28.79 -50.14 -44.17
C ALA A 653 -28.39 -49.93 -45.64
N PRO A 654 -27.25 -49.28 -45.89
CA PRO A 654 -26.22 -50.03 -46.59
C PRO A 654 -24.80 -49.81 -46.04
N THR A 655 -24.23 -50.95 -45.68
CA THR A 655 -22.88 -51.46 -45.84
C THR A 655 -22.01 -50.84 -46.96
N ILE A 656 -20.76 -50.51 -46.58
CA ILE A 656 -19.48 -50.59 -47.32
C ILE A 656 -19.30 -49.79 -48.62
N ALA A 657 -18.33 -48.87 -48.58
CA ALA A 657 -17.33 -48.73 -49.63
C ALA A 657 -15.92 -48.63 -49.02
N LYS A 658 -15.16 -49.71 -49.17
CA LYS A 658 -13.70 -49.75 -49.02
C LYS A 658 -13.07 -48.97 -50.18
N ALA A 659 -12.15 -48.06 -49.87
CA ALA A 659 -11.10 -47.65 -50.78
C ALA A 659 -9.75 -47.83 -50.08
N THR A 660 -9.14 -48.97 -50.33
CA THR A 660 -7.73 -49.27 -50.13
C THR A 660 -6.89 -48.43 -51.08
N PHE A 661 -5.79 -47.81 -50.63
CA PHE A 661 -4.54 -47.79 -51.38
C PHE A 661 -3.31 -47.60 -50.47
N ARG A 662 -2.53 -48.68 -50.41
CA ARG A 662 -1.06 -48.87 -50.31
C ARG A 662 -0.18 -48.02 -49.36
N TRP A 663 0.23 -48.72 -48.31
CA TRP A 663 1.62 -48.98 -47.87
C TRP A 663 2.78 -48.48 -48.77
N CYS A 664 3.65 -47.67 -48.17
CA CYS A 664 5.09 -47.70 -48.39
C CYS A 664 5.81 -47.78 -47.02
N ARG A 665 6.84 -48.63 -46.97
CA ARG A 665 7.58 -49.11 -45.79
C ARG A 665 8.32 -48.02 -45.00
N PRO A 666 8.63 -48.29 -43.72
CA PRO A 666 9.50 -47.45 -42.90
C PRO A 666 10.98 -47.70 -43.24
N VAL A 667 11.77 -46.63 -43.28
CA VAL A 667 13.24 -46.69 -43.30
C VAL A 667 13.72 -46.36 -41.89
N THR A 668 14.33 -47.36 -41.26
CA THR A 668 15.17 -47.19 -40.06
C THR A 668 16.46 -46.47 -40.43
N PRO A 669 17.09 -45.80 -39.45
CA PRO A 669 18.43 -46.26 -39.12
C PRO A 669 18.65 -46.49 -37.62
N SER A 670 19.41 -47.56 -37.40
CA SER A 670 20.01 -48.07 -36.17
C SER A 670 21.08 -47.10 -35.60
N PRO A 671 21.46 -47.23 -34.32
CA PRO A 671 22.20 -46.21 -33.57
C PRO A 671 23.70 -46.31 -33.77
N ARG A 672 24.40 -45.18 -33.66
CA ARG A 672 25.85 -45.15 -33.44
C ARG A 672 26.18 -44.40 -32.16
N SER A 673 26.65 -45.20 -31.21
CA SER A 673 27.49 -44.86 -30.08
C SER A 673 28.74 -44.07 -30.50
N ILE A 674 29.03 -42.97 -29.81
CA ILE A 674 30.40 -42.48 -29.57
C ILE A 674 30.47 -41.91 -28.15
N ALA A 675 31.60 -42.24 -27.53
CA ALA A 675 31.94 -42.13 -26.12
C ALA A 675 32.37 -40.72 -25.68
N PHE A 676 32.28 -40.55 -24.35
CA PHE A 676 33.12 -39.74 -23.46
C PHE A 676 34.31 -38.98 -24.07
N SER A 677 34.39 -37.69 -23.78
CA SER A 677 35.65 -37.05 -23.37
C SER A 677 35.36 -35.84 -22.49
N SER A 678 35.79 -35.96 -21.22
CA SER A 678 36.01 -34.84 -20.30
C SER A 678 37.21 -34.02 -20.75
N PRO A 679 37.32 -32.76 -20.31
CA PRO A 679 38.62 -32.21 -19.97
C PRO A 679 38.68 -31.83 -18.49
N THR A 680 39.59 -32.50 -17.80
CA THR A 680 40.03 -32.19 -16.44
C THR A 680 41.30 -31.35 -16.51
N ARG A 681 41.43 -30.36 -15.61
CA ARG A 681 42.67 -29.80 -15.02
C ARG A 681 43.51 -28.88 -15.93
N THR A 682 44.07 -27.75 -15.47
CA THR A 682 44.88 -27.43 -14.26
C THR A 682 44.86 -25.89 -14.06
N LEU A 683 44.71 -25.32 -12.85
CA LEU A 683 45.77 -24.96 -11.86
C LEU A 683 47.05 -24.41 -12.55
N ARG A 684 47.75 -23.34 -12.16
CA ARG A 684 47.79 -22.41 -11.01
C ARG A 684 48.93 -21.43 -11.36
N GLN A 685 48.84 -20.16 -10.96
CA GLN A 685 49.84 -19.48 -10.12
C GLN A 685 49.22 -18.23 -9.54
#